data_AF-A0A2C5ZMV4-F1
#
_entry.id   AF-A0A2C5ZMV4-F1
#
_cell.length_a   1.000
_cell.length_b   1.000
_cell.length_c   1.000
_cell.angle_alpha   90.00
_cell.angle_beta   90.00
_cell.angle_gamma   90.00
#
_symmetry.space_group_name_H-M   'P 1'
#
loop_
_entity.id
_entity.type
_entity.pdbx_description
1 polymer ?
#
loop_
_entity_poly.entity_id
_entity_poly.type
_entity_poly.pdbx_seq_one_letter_code
_entity_poly.pdbx_strand_id
1 'polypeptide(L)'
;MQLFPSGPAVAAALGLMAIQVGIGIIMKMAQAGGSYSFSTSGSVSISEFCKLLLSAAFFRRECLKRIADGIRPRSDPIPANAMQPFNKATGASENDDVELAQGSIPLLFEEGEGRDARKSHDEGKSHADADVNRILDAHTFWEYFKGELTQEKMIGFYILALAYTLINNSIFLSYHLADPGTIQLVKTSGTLVTAIIMVTTLKTSISNTQWAAVFIQMFGLILTQYKPGSGSAYPTSTYAILVFQVFLSSSSSVYNQHLLKLNANSLHADNMVLYACGAAVNLVCHLIIFVTTPNEPGFFQGYGDIRAILVILSNIFIGLAITSVYKYADAVVKCFATAAATGILLYLSPIIFGAELGSFVMIGTLIVFIASWLYITSPPQRTPHRVPTTATTSSNHHSLRYSHAILAPLTLATVGSVVFMTFLLGRAPTQASPTNKPSAAQEQRVTTPFHDVLAMVRWNSAYLERIPNIRKYDPFFDTVHISIPDKDASTEPAHSWSEDNYADTFTIYHQVSRMMQMVLTSKPDIKGLMYYHFDSWLDPFGFNDTDWNNMWFSYSSPAYTCMKSPNDYDWWGWKEKTPLQLAAMEANRAVERLGLGYQLDPEEWCLAWSDIYYIPRRFFSDYILLAEEFKRFNVFHEVAIPTIAHIIKQTEQKRSNTTALDFVKDCWGSCCHTVKDVKDVLSTRCGHRLDYLNEPVVDAYYKKLDAQAAMLRA
;
A
#
# COMPACT_ATOMS: atom_id res chain seq x y z
N MET A 1 -24.94 14.47 34.87
CA MET A 1 -24.57 14.53 33.43
C MET A 1 -23.04 14.48 33.31
N GLN A 2 -22.43 13.29 33.43
CA GLN A 2 -20.99 13.09 33.19
C GLN A 2 -20.83 12.77 31.70
N LEU A 3 -20.63 13.80 30.86
CA LEU A 3 -20.73 13.67 29.40
C LEU A 3 -19.41 13.32 28.67
N PHE A 4 -18.33 13.05 29.41
CA PHE A 4 -17.07 12.64 28.80
C PHE A 4 -16.47 11.43 29.54
N PRO A 5 -16.04 10.37 28.83
CA PRO A 5 -15.25 9.31 29.45
C PRO A 5 -13.96 9.91 30.00
N SER A 6 -13.37 9.25 31.00
CA SER A 6 -12.16 9.65 31.72
C SER A 6 -11.16 10.41 30.82
N GLY A 7 -10.95 11.70 31.11
CA GLY A 7 -10.06 12.61 30.37
C GLY A 7 -8.75 12.02 29.83
N PRO A 8 -7.99 11.19 30.59
CA PRO A 8 -6.75 10.60 30.07
C PRO A 8 -6.93 9.63 28.89
N ALA A 9 -8.06 8.91 28.80
CA ALA A 9 -8.32 7.97 27.71
C ALA A 9 -8.57 8.70 26.38
N VAL A 10 -9.37 9.76 26.42
CA VAL A 10 -9.65 10.61 25.25
C VAL A 10 -8.40 11.37 24.83
N ALA A 11 -7.65 11.93 25.78
CA ALA A 11 -6.40 12.61 25.49
C ALA A 11 -5.38 11.69 24.81
N ALA A 12 -5.25 10.44 25.30
CA ALA A 12 -4.37 9.45 24.67
C ALA A 12 -4.83 9.10 23.24
N ALA A 13 -6.14 8.91 23.03
CA ALA A 13 -6.70 8.60 21.71
C ALA A 13 -6.54 9.75 20.71
N LEU A 14 -6.82 10.99 21.11
CA LEU A 14 -6.62 12.19 20.29
C LEU A 14 -5.14 12.44 20.00
N GLY A 15 -4.27 12.22 20.98
CA GLY A 15 -2.83 12.29 20.80
C GLY A 15 -2.33 11.27 19.77
N LEU A 16 -2.81 10.02 19.85
CA LEU A 16 -2.51 9.01 18.85
C LEU A 16 -3.00 9.41 17.45
N MET A 17 -4.22 9.95 17.35
CA MET A 17 -4.78 10.42 16.09
C MET A 17 -3.92 11.51 15.45
N ALA A 18 -3.58 12.56 16.22
CA ALA A 18 -2.79 13.69 15.73
C ALA A 18 -1.40 13.25 15.26
N ILE A 19 -0.73 12.41 16.06
CA ILE A 19 0.56 11.84 15.69
C ILE A 19 0.42 11.05 14.39
N GLN A 20 -0.56 10.14 14.30
CA GLN A 20 -0.71 9.28 13.13
C GLN A 20 -1.03 10.05 11.83
N VAL A 21 -1.82 11.13 11.91
CA VAL A 21 -2.03 12.04 10.76
C VAL A 21 -0.72 12.69 10.34
N GLY A 22 0.04 13.24 11.30
CA GLY A 22 1.34 13.86 11.03
C GLY A 22 2.32 12.89 10.36
N ILE A 23 2.38 11.65 10.85
CA ILE A 23 3.23 10.59 10.27
C ILE A 23 2.81 10.27 8.84
N GLY A 24 1.50 10.15 8.57
CA GLY A 24 1.01 9.89 7.21
C GLY A 24 1.47 10.96 6.20
N ILE A 25 1.44 12.22 6.61
CA ILE A 25 1.92 13.36 5.79
C ILE A 25 3.44 13.31 5.64
N ILE A 26 4.18 13.16 6.74
CA ILE A 26 5.65 13.10 6.74
C ILE A 26 6.14 11.92 5.88
N MET A 27 5.55 10.74 6.03
CA MET A 27 5.89 9.56 5.23
C MET A 27 5.64 9.80 3.75
N LYS A 28 4.54 10.49 3.38
CA LYS A 28 4.27 10.82 1.97
C LYS A 28 5.24 11.88 1.42
N MET A 29 5.58 12.89 2.22
CA MET A 29 6.58 13.92 1.86
C MET A 29 8.02 13.40 1.83
N ALA A 30 8.31 12.34 2.60
CA ALA A 30 9.61 11.68 2.63
C ALA A 30 9.89 10.81 1.40
N GLN A 31 8.87 10.51 0.58
CA GLN A 31 9.03 9.77 -0.66
C GLN A 31 9.51 10.71 -1.78
N ALA A 32 10.65 10.36 -2.40
CA ALA A 32 11.10 10.96 -3.66
C ALA A 32 10.97 9.90 -4.77
N GLY A 33 10.08 10.14 -5.74
CA GLY A 33 9.84 9.17 -6.82
C GLY A 33 9.32 7.80 -6.35
N GLY A 34 8.63 7.74 -5.20
CA GLY A 34 8.11 6.48 -4.63
C GLY A 34 9.12 5.66 -3.81
N SER A 35 10.37 6.11 -3.71
CA SER A 35 11.43 5.47 -2.92
C SER A 35 11.83 6.32 -1.71
N TYR A 36 12.39 5.68 -0.68
CA TYR A 36 12.99 6.35 0.47
C TYR A 36 14.52 6.39 0.28
N SER A 37 15.15 7.53 0.57
CA SER A 37 16.60 7.74 0.46
C SER A 37 17.43 7.06 1.57
N PHE A 38 16.79 6.28 2.44
CA PHE A 38 17.37 5.68 3.65
C PHE A 38 16.84 4.25 3.84
N SER A 39 17.61 3.41 4.53
CA SER A 39 17.17 2.05 4.87
C SER A 39 15.92 2.11 5.75
N THR A 40 14.80 1.58 5.26
CA THR A 40 13.55 1.52 6.03
C THR A 40 13.69 0.55 7.20
N SER A 41 14.36 -0.59 7.01
CA SER A 41 14.66 -1.58 8.06
C SER A 41 15.59 -1.02 9.14
N GLY A 42 16.65 -0.31 8.73
CA GLY A 42 17.54 0.44 9.64
C GLY A 42 16.79 1.50 10.44
N SER A 43 15.87 2.24 9.80
CA SER A 43 15.11 3.30 10.47
C SER A 43 14.21 2.77 11.59
N VAL A 44 13.63 1.58 11.41
CA VAL A 44 12.83 0.91 12.44
C VAL A 44 13.72 0.52 13.61
N SER A 45 14.87 -0.13 13.36
CA SER A 45 15.81 -0.52 14.43
C SER A 45 16.33 0.70 15.23
N ILE A 46 16.73 1.77 14.55
CA ILE A 46 17.16 3.03 15.19
C ILE A 46 16.02 3.62 16.02
N SER A 47 14.79 3.62 15.50
CA SER A 47 13.63 4.15 16.24
C SER A 47 13.32 3.35 17.51
N GLU A 48 13.40 2.01 17.48
CA GLU A 48 13.23 1.16 18.67
C GLU A 48 14.31 1.41 19.71
N PHE A 49 15.57 1.56 19.28
CA PHE A 49 16.67 1.91 20.17
C PHE A 49 16.48 3.30 20.80
N CYS A 50 16.04 4.30 20.03
CA CYS A 50 15.75 5.63 20.56
C CYS A 50 14.56 5.61 21.55
N LYS A 51 13.52 4.82 21.29
CA LYS A 51 12.42 4.62 22.24
C LYS A 51 12.89 3.99 23.54
N LEU A 52 13.83 3.03 23.48
CA LEU A 52 14.46 2.44 24.66
C LEU A 52 15.19 3.51 25.49
N LEU A 53 16.03 4.32 24.86
CA LEU A 53 16.76 5.40 25.55
C LEU A 53 15.81 6.41 26.18
N LEU A 54 14.78 6.82 25.46
CA LEU A 54 13.78 7.76 25.96
C LEU A 54 12.96 7.17 27.12
N SER A 55 12.60 5.90 27.03
CA SER A 55 11.90 5.19 28.11
C SER A 55 12.80 5.03 29.34
N ALA A 56 14.10 4.76 29.16
CA ALA A 56 15.08 4.75 30.24
C ALA A 56 15.25 6.13 30.90
N ALA A 57 15.26 7.20 30.11
CA ALA A 57 15.33 8.57 30.63
C ALA A 57 14.07 8.95 31.44
N PHE A 58 12.88 8.59 30.95
CA PHE A 58 11.64 8.80 31.69
C PHE A 58 11.57 7.95 32.96
N PHE A 59 11.99 6.69 32.89
CA PHE A 59 12.07 5.84 34.07
C PHE A 59 13.07 6.39 35.10
N ARG A 60 14.23 6.90 34.65
CA ARG A 60 15.21 7.55 35.53
C ARG A 60 14.60 8.77 36.24
N ARG A 61 13.86 9.62 35.52
CA ARG A 61 13.14 10.76 36.11
C ARG A 61 12.10 10.30 37.13
N GLU A 62 11.37 9.23 36.83
CA GLU A 62 10.42 8.63 37.74
C GLU A 62 11.09 8.07 39.01
N CYS A 63 12.22 7.37 38.87
CA CYS A 63 13.02 6.89 40.00
C CYS A 63 13.52 8.05 40.88
N LEU A 64 14.05 9.11 40.29
CA LEU A 64 14.50 10.29 41.02
C LEU A 64 13.35 10.93 41.81
N LYS A 65 12.16 11.03 41.20
CA LYS A 65 10.96 11.52 41.89
C LYS A 65 10.55 10.59 43.04
N ARG A 66 10.52 9.28 42.82
CA ARG A 66 10.21 8.29 43.86
C ARG A 66 11.21 8.33 45.03
N ILE A 67 12.49 8.57 44.75
CA ILE A 67 13.52 8.74 45.78
C ILE A 67 13.30 10.03 46.57
N ALA A 68 12.95 11.13 45.91
CA ALA A 68 12.58 12.39 46.57
C ALA A 68 11.33 12.21 47.46
N ASP A 69 10.38 11.38 47.03
CA ASP A 69 9.18 11.01 47.77
C ASP A 69 9.43 9.92 48.85
N GLY A 70 10.68 9.45 49.01
CA GLY A 70 11.07 8.45 50.02
C GLY A 70 10.67 6.99 49.70
N ILE A 71 10.22 6.70 48.49
CA ILE A 71 9.75 5.37 48.05
C ILE A 71 10.95 4.50 47.65
N ARG A 72 11.20 3.40 48.37
CA ARG A 72 12.32 2.46 48.11
C ARG A 72 12.05 1.51 46.92
N PRO A 73 13.11 0.92 46.32
CA PRO A 73 12.96 -0.14 45.31
C PRO A 73 12.16 -1.32 45.88
N ARG A 74 11.38 -1.97 45.01
CA ARG A 74 10.58 -3.13 45.41
C ARG A 74 11.50 -4.36 45.52
N SER A 75 11.92 -4.69 46.73
CA SER A 75 12.73 -5.89 47.03
C SER A 75 11.80 -7.07 47.37
N ASP A 76 11.65 -8.00 46.43
CA ASP A 76 10.99 -9.33 46.51
C ASP A 76 9.43 -9.43 46.47
N PRO A 77 8.89 -10.53 45.90
CA PRO A 77 7.45 -10.69 45.62
C PRO A 77 6.67 -11.00 46.90
N ILE A 78 5.78 -10.09 47.32
CA ILE A 78 4.96 -10.29 48.53
C ILE A 78 3.69 -11.09 48.21
N PRO A 79 3.28 -12.05 49.06
CA PRO A 79 2.02 -12.80 48.92
C PRO A 79 0.79 -11.88 48.98
N ALA A 80 -0.31 -12.33 48.38
CA ALA A 80 -1.47 -11.56 47.98
C ALA A 80 -2.34 -10.87 49.08
N ASN A 81 -1.84 -10.61 50.29
CA ASN A 81 -2.64 -10.10 51.42
C ASN A 81 -2.13 -8.80 52.08
N ALA A 82 -1.60 -7.84 51.31
CA ALA A 82 -1.36 -6.49 51.82
C ALA A 82 -1.87 -5.43 50.84
N MET A 83 -3.19 -5.21 50.84
CA MET A 83 -3.83 -4.08 50.17
C MET A 83 -4.61 -3.29 51.21
N GLN A 84 -4.07 -2.16 51.66
CA GLN A 84 -4.88 -1.10 52.27
C GLN A 84 -5.21 -0.05 51.20
N PRO A 85 -6.47 0.33 51.03
CA PRO A 85 -6.86 1.38 50.11
C PRO A 85 -6.58 2.77 50.70
N PHE A 86 -5.92 3.62 49.92
CA PHE A 86 -5.78 5.04 50.24
C PHE A 86 -7.10 5.75 49.86
N ASN A 87 -8.07 5.73 50.76
CA ASN A 87 -9.24 6.62 50.72
C ASN A 87 -9.23 7.48 51.98
N LYS A 88 -8.98 8.77 51.83
CA LYS A 88 -9.36 9.78 52.82
C LYS A 88 -10.25 10.80 52.13
N ALA A 89 -11.54 10.51 52.12
CA ALA A 89 -12.58 11.51 51.99
C ALA A 89 -12.98 11.90 53.43
N THR A 90 -12.76 13.15 53.81
CA THR A 90 -13.43 13.76 54.96
C THR A 90 -14.71 14.40 54.45
N GLY A 91 -15.86 13.88 54.88
CA GLY A 91 -17.17 14.42 54.54
C GLY A 91 -17.58 15.58 55.44
N ALA A 92 -18.47 16.43 54.93
CA ALA A 92 -19.40 17.25 55.70
C ALA A 92 -20.63 17.61 54.85
N SER A 93 -21.80 17.27 55.39
CA SER A 93 -23.20 17.76 55.26
C SER A 93 -23.65 18.69 54.12
N GLU A 94 -24.73 18.25 53.45
CA GLU A 94 -26.04 18.92 53.22
C GLU A 94 -26.15 20.45 53.24
N ASN A 95 -26.46 21.06 52.08
CA ASN A 95 -27.76 21.69 51.71
C ASN A 95 -27.64 22.81 50.64
N ASP A 96 -28.67 22.88 49.80
CA ASP A 96 -29.26 24.00 49.05
C ASP A 96 -28.59 24.65 47.81
N ASP A 97 -29.35 24.53 46.70
CA ASP A 97 -29.76 25.51 45.68
C ASP A 97 -28.79 26.24 44.70
N VAL A 98 -29.09 26.00 43.41
CA VAL A 98 -29.28 26.93 42.27
C VAL A 98 -28.35 28.17 42.14
N GLU A 99 -27.60 28.29 41.03
CA GLU A 99 -27.85 29.25 39.90
C GLU A 99 -26.68 29.29 38.88
N LEU A 100 -27.00 29.73 37.66
CA LEU A 100 -26.14 29.92 36.48
C LEU A 100 -24.98 30.91 36.71
N ALA A 101 -23.84 30.71 36.04
CA ALA A 101 -23.17 31.78 35.27
C ALA A 101 -22.00 31.25 34.40
N GLN A 102 -21.84 31.90 33.25
CA GLN A 102 -20.83 31.70 32.22
C GLN A 102 -19.38 31.81 32.70
N GLY A 103 -18.48 31.18 31.92
CA GLY A 103 -17.37 31.92 31.32
C GLY A 103 -15.95 31.48 31.64
N SER A 104 -15.15 31.49 30.58
CA SER A 104 -13.67 31.57 30.51
C SER A 104 -12.82 30.34 30.87
N ILE A 105 -12.19 29.84 29.80
CA ILE A 105 -10.88 29.17 29.74
C ILE A 105 -9.81 30.05 30.41
N PRO A 106 -8.78 29.48 31.06
CA PRO A 106 -7.42 29.85 30.65
C PRO A 106 -6.50 28.65 30.33
N LEU A 107 -5.65 28.94 29.35
CA LEU A 107 -4.54 28.19 28.79
C LEU A 107 -3.29 28.24 29.69
N LEU A 108 -2.49 27.16 29.56
CA LEU A 108 -1.01 27.07 29.55
C LEU A 108 -0.16 27.48 30.77
N PHE A 109 0.89 26.66 30.94
CA PHE A 109 2.21 26.87 31.54
C PHE A 109 2.56 28.26 32.09
N GLU A 110 3.10 28.30 33.31
CA GLU A 110 4.31 29.10 33.62
C GLU A 110 5.03 28.62 34.88
N GLU A 111 6.36 28.67 34.82
CA GLU A 111 7.32 28.60 35.93
C GLU A 111 7.40 29.96 36.66
N GLY A 112 7.77 29.98 37.95
CA GLY A 112 8.42 31.15 38.56
C GLY A 112 7.92 31.65 39.92
N GLU A 113 8.79 31.49 40.94
CA GLU A 113 9.11 32.41 42.06
C GLU A 113 8.10 32.76 43.20
N GLY A 114 8.38 32.22 44.39
CA GLY A 114 8.75 32.95 45.63
C GLY A 114 7.80 33.95 46.31
N ARG A 115 7.27 33.60 47.51
CA ARG A 115 7.57 34.22 48.83
C ARG A 115 6.59 33.80 49.94
N ASP A 116 7.20 33.30 51.03
CA ASP A 116 6.99 33.57 52.46
C ASP A 116 5.61 33.46 53.16
N ALA A 117 5.58 32.42 54.02
CA ALA A 117 5.47 32.48 55.48
C ALA A 117 4.10 32.72 56.16
N ARG A 118 3.59 31.66 56.80
CA ARG A 118 3.24 31.70 58.22
C ARG A 118 3.41 30.35 58.92
N LYS A 119 4.11 30.41 60.06
CA LYS A 119 4.58 29.36 60.97
C LYS A 119 3.44 28.73 61.79
N SER A 120 3.61 27.46 62.17
CA SER A 120 3.47 27.02 63.56
C SER A 120 4.23 25.70 63.81
N HIS A 121 5.04 25.73 64.87
CA HIS A 121 5.94 24.71 65.46
C HIS A 121 5.25 23.34 65.69
N ASP A 122 5.94 22.20 65.61
CA ASP A 122 6.73 21.67 66.76
C ASP A 122 7.87 20.70 66.35
N GLU A 123 8.86 20.62 67.23
CA GLU A 123 10.25 20.27 66.97
C GLU A 123 10.61 18.77 67.10
N GLY A 124 11.58 18.34 66.29
CA GLY A 124 12.26 17.04 66.39
C GLY A 124 13.41 16.92 65.39
N LYS A 125 14.45 17.74 65.56
CA LYS A 125 15.65 17.81 64.69
C LYS A 125 16.45 16.50 64.68
N SER A 126 16.73 15.97 63.48
CA SER A 126 18.11 15.64 63.11
C SER A 126 18.38 16.11 61.68
N HIS A 127 19.48 16.84 61.54
CA HIS A 127 19.92 17.50 60.32
C HIS A 127 20.27 16.48 59.23
N ALA A 128 19.62 16.61 58.07
CA ALA A 128 20.22 16.31 56.78
C ALA A 128 19.48 17.10 55.69
N ASP A 129 19.78 18.41 55.61
CA ASP A 129 19.74 19.10 54.33
C ASP A 129 20.80 18.43 53.44
N ALA A 130 20.39 17.34 52.78
CA ALA A 130 21.21 16.63 51.82
C ALA A 130 20.87 17.16 50.43
N ASP A 131 21.82 17.93 49.89
CA ASP A 131 21.98 18.32 48.50
C ASP A 131 21.10 17.56 47.50
N VAL A 132 20.31 18.34 46.76
CA VAL A 132 19.45 17.94 45.64
C VAL A 132 20.30 17.62 44.38
N ASN A 133 21.39 16.87 44.57
CA ASN A 133 22.22 16.31 43.51
C ASN A 133 22.58 14.86 43.83
N ARG A 134 21.58 14.06 44.24
CA ARG A 134 21.73 12.60 44.23
C ARG A 134 21.78 12.13 42.77
N ILE A 135 23.00 11.99 42.26
CA ILE A 135 23.27 11.16 41.09
C ILE A 135 22.67 9.78 41.40
N LEU A 136 21.61 9.41 40.68
CA LEU A 136 21.06 8.06 40.76
C LEU A 136 22.15 7.09 40.31
N ASP A 137 22.71 6.35 41.27
CA ASP A 137 23.71 5.33 40.98
C ASP A 137 23.11 4.23 40.09
N ALA A 138 23.94 3.66 39.20
CA ALA A 138 23.51 2.66 38.24
C ALA A 138 22.95 1.40 38.94
N HIS A 139 23.53 1.04 40.09
CA HIS A 139 23.04 -0.06 40.92
C HIS A 139 21.63 0.23 41.44
N THR A 140 21.39 1.43 41.97
CA THR A 140 20.07 1.82 42.48
C THR A 140 19.02 1.86 41.37
N PHE A 141 19.36 2.40 40.19
CA PHE A 141 18.47 2.39 39.03
C PHE A 141 18.08 0.95 38.63
N TRP A 142 19.06 0.04 38.61
CA TRP A 142 18.84 -1.36 38.26
C TRP A 142 17.96 -2.10 39.27
N GLU A 143 18.10 -1.80 40.56
CA GLU A 143 17.22 -2.35 41.61
C GLU A 143 15.76 -1.87 41.45
N TYR A 144 15.53 -0.59 41.15
CA TYR A 144 14.18 -0.11 40.81
C TYR A 144 13.64 -0.80 39.56
N PHE A 145 14.47 -0.95 38.52
CA PHE A 145 14.07 -1.59 37.27
C PHE A 145 13.68 -3.06 37.47
N LYS A 146 14.51 -3.84 38.18
CA LYS A 146 14.21 -5.23 38.54
C LYS A 146 12.94 -5.36 39.35
N GLY A 147 12.71 -4.46 40.31
CA GLY A 147 11.52 -4.46 41.14
C GLY A 147 10.21 -4.22 40.37
N GLU A 148 10.29 -3.63 39.18
CA GLU A 148 9.15 -3.40 38.27
C GLU A 148 8.89 -4.58 37.32
N LEU A 149 9.83 -5.51 37.17
CA LEU A 149 9.75 -6.57 36.16
C LEU A 149 9.48 -7.94 36.80
N THR A 150 8.25 -8.42 36.66
CA THR A 150 7.93 -9.81 36.96
C THR A 150 8.41 -10.72 35.83
N GLN A 151 8.78 -11.96 36.16
CA GLN A 151 9.22 -12.96 35.17
C GLN A 151 8.15 -13.21 34.09
N GLU A 152 6.88 -13.17 34.47
CA GLU A 152 5.73 -13.29 33.57
C GLU A 152 5.67 -12.15 32.55
N LYS A 153 5.92 -10.91 32.97
CA LYS A 153 5.98 -9.74 32.08
C LYS A 153 7.17 -9.80 31.14
N MET A 154 8.35 -10.21 31.63
CA MET A 154 9.54 -10.33 30.77
C MET A 154 9.31 -11.34 29.63
N ILE A 155 8.77 -12.52 29.95
CA ILE A 155 8.40 -13.53 28.95
C ILE A 155 7.31 -13.00 28.02
N GLY A 156 6.29 -12.33 28.57
CA GLY A 156 5.20 -11.75 27.79
C GLY A 156 5.67 -10.70 26.78
N PHE A 157 6.52 -9.76 27.19
CA PHE A 157 7.08 -8.74 26.30
C PHE A 157 8.02 -9.33 25.25
N TYR A 158 8.75 -10.41 25.56
CA TYR A 158 9.54 -11.14 24.59
C TYR A 158 8.66 -11.80 23.51
N ILE A 159 7.60 -12.52 23.90
CA ILE A 159 6.64 -13.11 22.96
C ILE A 159 5.99 -12.01 22.10
N LEU A 160 5.64 -10.88 22.72
CA LEU A 160 5.05 -9.75 22.02
C LEU A 160 6.01 -9.12 21.00
N ALA A 161 7.30 -8.99 21.32
CA ALA A 161 8.31 -8.51 20.39
C ALA A 161 8.48 -9.44 19.18
N LEU A 162 8.47 -10.77 19.39
CA LEU A 162 8.46 -11.75 18.30
C LEU A 162 7.20 -11.63 17.44
N ALA A 163 6.02 -11.48 18.06
CA ALA A 163 4.77 -11.31 17.34
C ALA A 163 4.76 -10.03 16.49
N TYR A 164 5.24 -8.90 17.02
CA TYR A 164 5.38 -7.66 16.26
C TYR A 164 6.39 -7.80 15.12
N THR A 165 7.49 -8.51 15.32
CA THR A 165 8.44 -8.82 14.25
C THR A 165 7.78 -9.65 13.15
N LEU A 166 7.00 -10.67 13.50
CA LEU A 166 6.26 -11.48 12.53
C LEU A 166 5.19 -10.65 11.81
N ILE A 167 4.46 -9.77 12.50
CA ILE A 167 3.49 -8.85 11.89
C ILE A 167 4.19 -7.94 10.87
N ASN A 168 5.33 -7.36 11.25
CA ASN A 168 6.11 -6.48 10.39
C ASN A 168 6.64 -7.20 9.15
N ASN A 169 7.07 -8.47 9.27
CA ASN A 169 7.57 -9.23 8.12
C ASN A 169 6.44 -9.83 7.25
N SER A 170 5.34 -10.27 7.88
CA SER A 170 4.17 -10.84 7.19
C SER A 170 3.43 -9.83 6.31
N ILE A 171 3.62 -8.53 6.53
CA ILE A 171 3.03 -7.50 5.67
C ILE A 171 3.67 -7.50 4.27
N PHE A 172 4.97 -7.77 4.16
CA PHE A 172 5.65 -7.91 2.87
C PHE A 172 5.11 -9.12 2.12
N LEU A 173 4.97 -10.26 2.83
CA LEU A 173 4.31 -11.44 2.26
C LEU A 173 2.89 -11.12 1.78
N SER A 174 2.13 -10.33 2.55
CA SER A 174 0.77 -9.93 2.14
C SER A 174 0.79 -9.15 0.82
N TYR A 175 1.71 -8.20 0.66
CA TYR A 175 1.88 -7.43 -0.59
C TYR A 175 2.37 -8.27 -1.77
N HIS A 176 3.02 -9.41 -1.53
CA HIS A 176 3.33 -10.38 -2.58
C HIS A 176 2.13 -11.24 -2.98
N LEU A 177 1.17 -11.45 -2.07
CA LEU A 177 0.03 -12.36 -2.28
C LEU A 177 -1.22 -11.66 -2.82
N ALA A 178 -1.42 -10.37 -2.50
CA ALA A 178 -2.59 -9.61 -2.89
C ALA A 178 -2.28 -8.13 -3.11
N ASP A 179 -3.13 -7.47 -3.89
CA ASP A 179 -3.06 -6.03 -4.11
C ASP A 179 -3.32 -5.23 -2.81
N PRO A 180 -2.79 -3.99 -2.70
CA PRO A 180 -2.97 -3.14 -1.53
C PRO A 180 -4.43 -2.89 -1.14
N GLY A 181 -5.35 -2.82 -2.12
CA GLY A 181 -6.77 -2.59 -1.88
C GLY A 181 -7.41 -3.77 -1.16
N THR A 182 -7.15 -4.99 -1.64
CA THR A 182 -7.62 -6.23 -1.00
C THR A 182 -7.04 -6.40 0.40
N ILE A 183 -5.74 -6.15 0.59
CA ILE A 183 -5.11 -6.21 1.92
C ILE A 183 -5.77 -5.21 2.88
N GLN A 184 -5.99 -3.98 2.42
CA GLN A 184 -6.61 -2.93 3.23
C GLN A 184 -8.06 -3.28 3.57
N LEU A 185 -8.80 -3.86 2.62
CA LEU A 185 -10.18 -4.31 2.83
C LEU A 185 -10.26 -5.40 3.90
N VAL A 186 -9.38 -6.42 3.86
CA VAL A 186 -9.33 -7.46 4.90
C VAL A 186 -8.97 -6.85 6.27
N LYS A 187 -8.03 -5.89 6.31
CA LYS A 187 -7.64 -5.19 7.54
C LYS A 187 -8.76 -4.36 8.19
N THR A 188 -9.80 -3.96 7.44
CA THR A 188 -10.96 -3.24 8.02
C THR A 188 -11.69 -4.06 9.09
N SER A 189 -11.62 -5.39 9.01
CA SER A 189 -12.16 -6.31 10.03
C SER A 189 -11.38 -6.30 11.34
N GLY A 190 -10.19 -5.69 11.39
CA GLY A 190 -9.29 -5.73 12.55
C GLY A 190 -9.90 -5.15 13.83
N THR A 191 -10.73 -4.11 13.74
CA THR A 191 -11.44 -3.55 14.91
C THR A 191 -12.42 -4.58 15.50
N LEU A 192 -13.16 -5.28 14.64
CA LEU A 192 -14.12 -6.31 15.05
C LEU A 192 -13.39 -7.49 15.70
N VAL A 193 -12.33 -7.99 15.06
CA VAL A 193 -11.53 -9.09 15.59
C VAL A 193 -10.89 -8.72 16.93
N THR A 194 -10.37 -7.49 17.06
CA THR A 194 -9.82 -6.97 18.32
C THR A 194 -10.89 -6.93 19.43
N ALA A 195 -12.10 -6.46 19.13
CA ALA A 195 -13.19 -6.42 20.10
C ALA A 195 -13.60 -7.83 20.57
N ILE A 196 -13.72 -8.79 19.64
CA ILE A 196 -14.02 -10.20 19.97
C ILE A 196 -12.93 -10.80 20.85
N ILE A 197 -11.66 -10.64 20.49
CA ILE A 197 -10.53 -11.16 21.28
C ILE A 197 -10.51 -10.49 22.67
N MET A 198 -10.74 -9.19 22.74
CA MET A 198 -10.77 -8.46 24.02
C MET A 198 -11.85 -8.99 24.95
N VAL A 199 -13.09 -9.16 24.46
CA VAL A 199 -14.22 -9.69 25.25
C VAL A 199 -13.95 -11.14 25.68
N THR A 200 -13.42 -11.98 24.80
CA THR A 200 -13.19 -13.40 25.11
C THR A 200 -12.01 -13.63 26.06
N THR A 201 -10.90 -12.89 25.90
CA THR A 201 -9.67 -13.09 26.67
C THR A 201 -9.64 -12.29 27.96
N LEU A 202 -10.04 -11.02 27.93
CA LEU A 202 -10.00 -10.13 29.09
C LEU A 202 -11.33 -10.08 29.84
N LYS A 203 -12.38 -10.78 29.35
CA LYS A 203 -13.74 -10.80 29.92
C LYS A 203 -14.32 -9.40 30.14
N THR A 204 -13.93 -8.45 29.30
CA THR A 204 -14.45 -7.08 29.33
C THR A 204 -15.87 -7.05 28.77
N SER A 205 -16.75 -6.24 29.36
CA SER A 205 -18.08 -5.97 28.82
C SER A 205 -18.03 -4.82 27.82
N ILE A 206 -18.61 -5.03 26.64
CA ILE A 206 -18.84 -4.00 25.61
C ILE A 206 -20.36 -3.83 25.49
N SER A 207 -20.84 -2.59 25.49
CA SER A 207 -22.28 -2.32 25.38
C SER A 207 -22.81 -2.61 23.96
N ASN A 208 -24.12 -2.82 23.83
CA ASN A 208 -24.76 -3.01 22.51
C ASN A 208 -24.50 -1.82 21.57
N THR A 209 -24.48 -0.59 22.12
CA THR A 209 -24.17 0.63 21.36
C THR A 209 -22.72 0.64 20.88
N GLN A 210 -21.77 0.18 21.70
CA GLN A 210 -20.37 0.05 21.32
C GLN A 210 -20.16 -1.05 20.26
N TRP A 211 -20.89 -2.16 20.34
CA TRP A 211 -20.90 -3.18 19.29
C TRP A 211 -21.44 -2.63 17.96
N ALA A 212 -22.55 -1.89 18.01
CA ALA A 212 -23.07 -1.21 16.83
C ALA A 212 -22.03 -0.25 16.23
N ALA A 213 -21.33 0.53 17.06
CA ALA A 213 -20.25 1.41 16.60
C ALA A 213 -19.12 0.62 15.90
N VAL A 214 -18.72 -0.55 16.40
CA VAL A 214 -17.70 -1.40 15.76
C VAL A 214 -18.14 -1.87 14.36
N PHE A 215 -19.40 -2.29 14.19
CA PHE A 215 -19.92 -2.67 12.87
C PHE A 215 -20.04 -1.47 11.92
N ILE A 216 -20.58 -0.34 12.39
CA ILE A 216 -20.71 0.89 11.61
C ILE A 216 -19.33 1.36 11.14
N GLN A 217 -18.32 1.31 12.01
CA GLN A 217 -16.93 1.62 11.69
C GLN A 217 -16.36 0.74 10.58
N MET A 218 -16.61 -0.58 10.64
CA MET A 218 -16.17 -1.53 9.62
C MET A 218 -16.83 -1.22 8.26
N PHE A 219 -18.14 -0.96 8.23
CA PHE A 219 -18.84 -0.56 7.01
C PHE A 219 -18.30 0.75 6.43
N GLY A 220 -18.06 1.75 7.28
CA GLY A 220 -17.45 3.02 6.88
C GLY A 220 -16.10 2.82 6.21
N LEU A 221 -15.23 2.01 6.84
CA LEU A 221 -13.91 1.68 6.27
C LEU A 221 -14.02 0.91 4.94
N ILE A 222 -14.90 -0.09 4.84
CA ILE A 222 -15.14 -0.81 3.58
C ILE A 222 -15.55 0.17 2.48
N LEU A 223 -16.47 1.09 2.78
CA LEU A 223 -16.94 2.09 1.82
C LEU A 223 -15.82 3.03 1.37
N THR A 224 -14.91 3.43 2.27
CA THR A 224 -13.74 4.25 1.88
C THR A 224 -12.77 3.55 0.93
N GLN A 225 -12.73 2.22 0.95
CA GLN A 225 -11.81 1.42 0.11
C GLN A 225 -12.48 0.85 -1.14
N TYR A 226 -13.81 0.97 -1.24
CA TYR A 226 -14.56 0.40 -2.34
C TYR A 226 -14.37 1.19 -3.64
N LYS A 227 -13.90 0.51 -4.68
CA LYS A 227 -13.73 1.04 -6.03
C LYS A 227 -14.60 0.25 -7.01
N PRO A 228 -15.62 0.86 -7.64
CA PRO A 228 -16.47 0.17 -8.61
C PRO A 228 -15.66 -0.33 -9.81
N GLY A 229 -15.87 -1.58 -10.21
CA GLY A 229 -15.28 -2.15 -11.44
C GLY A 229 -13.85 -2.68 -11.33
N SER A 230 -13.21 -2.57 -10.15
CA SER A 230 -11.90 -3.19 -9.87
C SER A 230 -12.06 -4.30 -8.85
N GLY A 231 -11.93 -5.56 -9.25
CA GLY A 231 -12.01 -6.71 -8.34
C GLY A 231 -11.10 -7.85 -8.80
N SER A 232 -10.13 -8.20 -7.96
CA SER A 232 -9.26 -9.35 -8.14
C SER A 232 -9.68 -10.46 -7.19
N ALA A 233 -10.01 -11.64 -7.72
CA ALA A 233 -10.32 -12.80 -6.90
C ALA A 233 -9.03 -13.60 -6.63
N TYR A 234 -8.67 -13.76 -5.37
CA TYR A 234 -7.48 -14.52 -4.98
C TYR A 234 -7.82 -15.95 -4.53
N PRO A 235 -6.88 -16.89 -4.58
CA PRO A 235 -7.06 -18.21 -4.00
C PRO A 235 -7.43 -18.14 -2.51
N THR A 236 -8.22 -19.11 -2.03
CA THR A 236 -8.64 -19.19 -0.62
C THR A 236 -7.47 -19.17 0.36
N SER A 237 -6.32 -19.74 -0.02
CA SER A 237 -5.08 -19.70 0.77
C SER A 237 -4.58 -18.28 1.02
N THR A 238 -4.69 -17.39 0.03
CA THR A 238 -4.31 -15.98 0.16
C THR A 238 -5.21 -15.28 1.16
N TYR A 239 -6.53 -15.41 1.03
CA TYR A 239 -7.46 -14.84 2.00
C TYR A 239 -7.25 -15.41 3.42
N ALA A 240 -6.95 -16.70 3.55
CA ALA A 240 -6.65 -17.32 4.83
C ALA A 240 -5.40 -16.69 5.50
N ILE A 241 -4.34 -16.45 4.73
CA ILE A 241 -3.12 -15.78 5.23
C ILE A 241 -3.41 -14.34 5.65
N LEU A 242 -4.20 -13.59 4.87
CA LEU A 242 -4.55 -12.20 5.20
C LEU A 242 -5.44 -12.11 6.45
N VAL A 243 -6.47 -12.96 6.56
CA VAL A 243 -7.34 -13.03 7.75
C VAL A 243 -6.53 -13.41 8.98
N PHE A 244 -5.62 -14.37 8.82
CA PHE A 244 -4.70 -14.77 9.87
C PHE A 244 -3.81 -13.59 10.34
N GLN A 245 -3.30 -12.78 9.42
CA GLN A 245 -2.45 -11.63 9.74
C GLN A 245 -3.22 -10.60 10.58
N VAL A 246 -4.49 -10.36 10.25
CA VAL A 246 -5.39 -9.51 11.04
C VAL A 246 -5.63 -10.09 12.43
N PHE A 247 -5.81 -11.41 12.53
CA PHE A 247 -5.95 -12.10 13.81
C PHE A 247 -4.70 -11.92 14.68
N LEU A 248 -3.51 -12.20 14.16
CA LEU A 248 -2.23 -12.05 14.88
C LEU A 248 -2.02 -10.61 15.37
N SER A 249 -2.29 -9.62 14.52
CA SER A 249 -2.20 -8.19 14.88
C SER A 249 -3.18 -7.81 16.00
N SER A 250 -4.41 -8.32 15.92
CA SER A 250 -5.46 -8.07 16.91
C SER A 250 -5.15 -8.74 18.25
N SER A 251 -4.69 -10.00 18.23
CA SER A 251 -4.24 -10.73 19.43
C SER A 251 -3.08 -10.03 20.12
N SER A 252 -2.07 -9.60 19.36
CA SER A 252 -0.90 -8.89 19.89
C SER A 252 -1.30 -7.54 20.53
N SER A 253 -2.26 -6.83 19.94
CA SER A 253 -2.78 -5.58 20.50
C SER A 253 -3.49 -5.77 21.84
N VAL A 254 -4.36 -6.78 21.95
CA VAL A 254 -5.04 -7.11 23.21
C VAL A 254 -4.05 -7.64 24.25
N TYR A 255 -3.06 -8.42 23.83
CA TYR A 255 -2.02 -8.92 24.72
C TYR A 255 -1.14 -7.81 25.29
N ASN A 256 -0.76 -6.83 24.47
CA ASN A 256 0.01 -5.67 24.92
C ASN A 256 -0.77 -4.87 25.96
N GLN A 257 -2.05 -4.57 25.69
CA GLN A 257 -2.93 -3.95 26.69
C GLN A 257 -2.97 -4.74 27.99
N HIS A 258 -3.12 -6.06 27.90
CA HIS A 258 -3.15 -6.92 29.09
C HIS A 258 -1.87 -6.78 29.91
N LEU A 259 -0.71 -6.93 29.28
CA LEU A 259 0.60 -6.85 29.95
C LEU A 259 0.81 -5.51 30.66
N LEU A 260 0.46 -4.39 30.00
CA LEU A 260 0.58 -3.04 30.57
C LEU A 260 -0.37 -2.76 31.74
N LYS A 261 -1.46 -3.55 31.86
CA LYS A 261 -2.49 -3.42 32.91
C LYS A 261 -2.42 -4.48 34.00
N LEU A 262 -1.58 -5.52 33.85
CA LEU A 262 -1.46 -6.63 34.81
C LEU A 262 -1.13 -6.15 36.22
N ASN A 263 -0.22 -5.18 36.36
CA ASN A 263 0.25 -4.64 37.63
C ASN A 263 0.41 -3.12 37.55
N ALA A 264 0.36 -2.44 38.71
CA ALA A 264 0.59 -0.99 38.85
C ALA A 264 2.08 -0.61 38.72
N ASN A 265 2.74 -1.14 37.69
CA ASN A 265 4.15 -0.93 37.42
C ASN A 265 4.37 0.32 36.57
N SER A 266 5.60 0.81 36.56
CA SER A 266 6.01 1.89 35.69
C SER A 266 5.83 1.51 34.22
N LEU A 267 5.07 2.32 33.49
CA LEU A 267 4.91 2.21 32.04
C LEU A 267 6.26 2.33 31.32
N HIS A 268 7.17 3.14 31.87
CA HIS A 268 8.48 3.36 31.27
C HIS A 268 9.38 2.12 31.39
N ALA A 269 9.34 1.42 32.53
CA ALA A 269 10.05 0.15 32.71
C ALA A 269 9.53 -0.96 31.78
N ASP A 270 8.20 -1.09 31.67
CA ASP A 270 7.56 -2.03 30.73
C ASP A 270 7.99 -1.74 29.27
N ASN A 271 7.97 -0.47 28.87
CA ASN A 271 8.40 -0.02 27.54
C ASN A 271 9.88 -0.27 27.28
N MET A 272 10.77 -0.10 28.27
CA MET A 272 12.19 -0.41 28.11
C MET A 272 12.41 -1.87 27.71
N VAL A 273 11.72 -2.83 28.33
CA VAL A 273 11.86 -4.25 27.96
C VAL A 273 11.35 -4.51 26.55
N LEU A 274 10.16 -3.99 26.22
CA LEU A 274 9.56 -4.15 24.91
C LEU A 274 10.47 -3.60 23.79
N TYR A 275 10.98 -2.38 23.97
CA TYR A 275 11.85 -1.72 22.98
C TYR A 275 13.26 -2.30 22.93
N ALA A 276 13.80 -2.82 24.05
CA ALA A 276 15.08 -3.54 24.04
C ALA A 276 14.99 -4.83 23.21
N CYS A 277 13.95 -5.64 23.44
CA CYS A 277 13.68 -6.82 22.63
C CYS A 277 13.41 -6.44 21.17
N GLY A 278 12.61 -5.40 20.92
CA GLY A 278 12.31 -4.91 19.59
C GLY A 278 13.54 -4.42 18.82
N ALA A 279 14.43 -3.66 19.46
CA ALA A 279 15.67 -3.18 18.85
C ALA A 279 16.59 -4.36 18.49
N ALA A 280 16.74 -5.33 19.40
CA ALA A 280 17.58 -6.51 19.16
C ALA A 280 17.06 -7.34 17.98
N VAL A 281 15.75 -7.66 17.95
CA VAL A 281 15.17 -8.47 16.89
C VAL A 281 15.19 -7.74 15.54
N ASN A 282 14.84 -6.45 15.49
CA ASN A 282 14.90 -5.68 14.25
C ASN A 282 16.33 -5.48 13.74
N LEU A 283 17.33 -5.38 14.63
CA LEU A 283 18.74 -5.36 14.25
C LEU A 283 19.15 -6.67 13.60
N VAL A 284 18.77 -7.81 14.17
CA VAL A 284 19.03 -9.14 13.57
C VAL A 284 18.35 -9.25 12.21
N CYS A 285 17.10 -8.81 12.07
CA CYS A 285 16.41 -8.77 10.77
C CYS A 285 17.16 -7.91 9.75
N HIS A 286 17.62 -6.71 10.13
CA HIS A 286 18.41 -5.87 9.24
C HIS A 286 19.72 -6.54 8.83
N LEU A 287 20.44 -7.16 9.77
CA LEU A 287 21.68 -7.89 9.46
C LEU A 287 21.45 -9.03 8.47
N ILE A 288 20.34 -9.77 8.63
CA ILE A 288 19.95 -10.81 7.67
C ILE A 288 19.69 -10.18 6.30
N ILE A 289 18.85 -9.14 6.22
CA ILE A 289 18.50 -8.46 4.96
C ILE A 289 19.74 -7.89 4.27
N PHE A 290 20.65 -7.27 5.03
CA PHE A 290 21.89 -6.68 4.54
C PHE A 290 22.84 -7.74 3.97
N VAL A 291 22.89 -8.94 4.57
CA VAL A 291 23.73 -10.04 4.06
C VAL A 291 23.08 -10.74 2.86
N THR A 292 21.75 -10.81 2.81
CA THR A 292 21.03 -11.51 1.73
C THR A 292 20.76 -10.64 0.51
N THR A 293 20.85 -9.32 0.62
CA THR A 293 20.45 -8.37 -0.43
C THR A 293 21.63 -7.49 -0.85
N PRO A 294 22.19 -7.68 -2.07
CA PRO A 294 23.44 -7.03 -2.47
C PRO A 294 23.40 -5.49 -2.63
N ASN A 295 22.23 -4.87 -2.53
CA ASN A 295 22.01 -3.42 -2.67
C ASN A 295 21.34 -2.75 -1.46
N GLU A 296 21.24 -3.42 -0.29
CA GLU A 296 20.68 -2.78 0.91
C GLU A 296 21.65 -1.68 1.41
N PRO A 297 21.21 -0.41 1.52
CA PRO A 297 22.06 0.66 2.02
C PRO A 297 22.54 0.35 3.44
N GLY A 298 23.78 0.74 3.76
CA GLY A 298 24.36 0.49 5.07
C GLY A 298 23.51 1.10 6.19
N PHE A 299 23.55 0.52 7.39
CA PHE A 299 22.66 0.85 8.51
C PHE A 299 22.53 2.36 8.83
N PHE A 300 23.58 3.17 8.59
CA PHE A 300 23.58 4.62 8.83
C PHE A 300 23.56 5.47 7.55
N GLN A 301 23.34 4.87 6.38
CA GLN A 301 23.34 5.55 5.10
C GLN A 301 21.97 6.22 4.84
N GLY A 302 21.99 7.47 4.38
CA GLY A 302 20.77 8.23 4.04
C GLY A 302 20.22 9.16 5.14
N TYR A 303 20.76 9.12 6.38
CA TYR A 303 20.30 9.96 7.49
C TYR A 303 20.79 11.42 7.47
N GLY A 304 21.52 11.84 6.44
CA GLY A 304 21.79 13.25 6.18
C GLY A 304 20.55 14.02 5.70
N ASP A 305 19.52 13.31 5.22
CA ASP A 305 18.25 13.90 4.81
C ASP A 305 17.36 14.16 6.04
N ILE A 306 16.91 15.41 6.20
CA ILE A 306 15.99 15.80 7.29
C ILE A 306 14.70 14.95 7.27
N ARG A 307 14.27 14.48 6.09
CA ARG A 307 13.08 13.62 5.94
C ARG A 307 13.26 12.27 6.63
N ALA A 308 14.45 11.68 6.57
CA ALA A 308 14.77 10.43 7.27
C ALA A 308 14.71 10.59 8.79
N ILE A 309 15.21 11.73 9.30
CA ILE A 309 15.16 12.07 10.73
C ILE A 309 13.71 12.25 11.18
N LEU A 310 12.89 12.96 10.40
CA LEU A 310 11.46 13.14 10.69
C LEU A 310 10.70 11.81 10.75
N VAL A 311 11.06 10.83 9.90
CA VAL A 311 10.48 9.48 9.92
C VAL A 311 10.91 8.70 11.18
N ILE A 312 12.16 8.81 11.62
CA ILE A 312 12.59 8.21 12.89
C ILE A 312 11.84 8.83 14.07
N LEU A 313 11.78 10.16 14.15
CA LEU A 313 11.06 10.89 15.20
C LEU A 313 9.59 10.49 15.26
N SER A 314 8.95 10.45 14.09
CA SER A 314 7.58 9.95 13.89
C SER A 314 7.39 8.55 14.48
N ASN A 315 8.28 7.61 14.14
CA ASN A 315 8.22 6.24 14.65
C ASN A 315 8.41 6.16 16.17
N ILE A 316 9.21 7.04 16.78
CA ILE A 316 9.35 7.13 18.23
C ILE A 316 8.03 7.55 18.87
N PHE A 317 7.43 8.64 18.40
CA PHE A 317 6.20 9.19 18.98
C PHE A 317 5.01 8.25 18.86
N ILE A 318 4.84 7.56 17.72
CA ILE A 318 3.73 6.60 17.57
C ILE A 318 3.83 5.43 18.54
N GLY A 319 5.04 4.92 18.80
CA GLY A 319 5.24 3.84 19.77
C GLY A 319 4.82 4.26 21.17
N LEU A 320 5.26 5.44 21.60
CA LEU A 320 4.87 6.00 22.91
C LEU A 320 3.36 6.23 23.00
N ALA A 321 2.76 6.85 21.97
CA ALA A 321 1.33 7.12 21.93
C ALA A 321 0.49 5.83 22.02
N ILE A 322 0.88 4.78 21.30
CA ILE A 322 0.22 3.47 21.36
C ILE A 322 0.26 2.91 22.79
N THR A 323 1.43 2.94 23.45
CA THR A 323 1.55 2.45 24.84
C THR A 323 0.72 3.26 25.83
N SER A 324 0.62 4.58 25.63
CA SER A 324 -0.28 5.43 26.42
C SER A 324 -1.75 5.06 26.21
N VAL A 325 -2.20 4.82 24.97
CA VAL A 325 -3.58 4.39 24.69
C VAL A 325 -3.87 3.04 25.34
N TYR A 326 -2.95 2.07 25.25
CA TYR A 326 -3.14 0.78 25.93
C TYR A 326 -3.17 0.89 27.45
N LYS A 327 -2.47 1.86 28.05
CA LYS A 327 -2.49 2.09 29.50
C LYS A 327 -3.79 2.75 29.96
N TYR A 328 -4.18 3.86 29.32
CA TYR A 328 -5.27 4.73 29.78
C TYR A 328 -6.62 4.41 29.14
N ALA A 329 -6.63 3.74 27.98
CA ALA A 329 -7.81 3.30 27.26
C ALA A 329 -7.70 1.79 26.96
N ASP A 330 -8.17 1.32 25.82
CA ASP A 330 -8.08 -0.09 25.42
C ASP A 330 -7.70 -0.25 23.95
N ALA A 331 -7.49 -1.50 23.53
CA ALA A 331 -7.06 -1.85 22.19
C ALA A 331 -8.13 -1.53 21.12
N VAL A 332 -9.41 -1.51 21.48
CA VAL A 332 -10.48 -1.12 20.55
C VAL A 332 -10.46 0.40 20.33
N VAL A 333 -10.27 1.20 21.39
CA VAL A 333 -10.07 2.65 21.29
C VAL A 333 -8.86 2.99 20.40
N LYS A 334 -7.76 2.23 20.51
CA LYS A 334 -6.61 2.36 19.59
C LYS A 334 -7.02 2.17 18.13
N CYS A 335 -7.84 1.17 17.83
CA CYS A 335 -8.33 0.90 16.47
C CYS A 335 -9.22 2.02 15.95
N PHE A 336 -10.14 2.56 16.77
CA PHE A 336 -10.96 3.72 16.41
C PHE A 336 -10.13 4.97 16.15
N ALA A 337 -9.16 5.28 17.02
CA ALA A 337 -8.22 6.38 16.82
C ALA A 337 -7.45 6.22 15.50
N THR A 338 -6.95 5.02 15.21
CA THR A 338 -6.25 4.73 13.95
C THR A 338 -7.14 4.94 12.73
N ALA A 339 -8.38 4.48 12.79
CA ALA A 339 -9.32 4.60 11.69
C ALA A 339 -9.77 6.05 11.46
N ALA A 340 -10.01 6.82 12.52
CA ALA A 340 -10.30 8.23 12.43
C ALA A 340 -9.11 9.03 11.87
N ALA A 341 -7.88 8.74 12.28
CA ALA A 341 -6.69 9.34 11.69
C ALA A 341 -6.58 9.07 10.17
N THR A 342 -6.88 7.84 9.76
CA THR A 342 -6.94 7.45 8.34
C THR A 342 -8.01 8.26 7.59
N GLY A 343 -9.18 8.44 8.19
CA GLY A 343 -10.25 9.28 7.61
C GLY A 343 -9.84 10.74 7.44
N ILE A 344 -9.12 11.33 8.40
CA ILE A 344 -8.57 12.68 8.30
C ILE A 344 -7.57 12.77 7.14
N LEU A 345 -6.66 11.80 7.02
CA LEU A 345 -5.67 11.73 5.94
C LEU A 345 -6.34 11.67 4.55
N LEU A 346 -7.45 10.94 4.42
CA LEU A 346 -8.20 10.86 3.16
C LEU A 346 -8.78 12.22 2.73
N TYR A 347 -9.13 13.11 3.66
CA TYR A 347 -9.52 14.49 3.36
C TYR A 347 -8.35 15.43 3.11
N LEU A 348 -7.24 15.24 3.84
CA LEU A 348 -6.04 16.05 3.64
C LEU A 348 -5.31 15.70 2.34
N SER A 349 -5.44 14.47 1.84
CA SER A 349 -4.69 14.00 0.67
C SER A 349 -4.98 14.79 -0.62
N PRO A 350 -6.25 15.08 -0.99
CA PRO A 350 -6.55 15.97 -2.11
C PRO A 350 -6.02 17.40 -1.92
N ILE A 351 -6.06 17.93 -0.69
CA ILE A 351 -5.68 19.32 -0.39
C ILE A 351 -4.17 19.50 -0.46
N ILE A 352 -3.42 18.56 0.12
CA ILE A 352 -1.96 18.65 0.25
C ILE A 352 -1.24 18.07 -0.98
N PHE A 353 -1.78 17.00 -1.58
CA PHE A 353 -1.10 16.23 -2.63
C PHE A 353 -1.85 16.22 -3.97
N GLY A 354 -2.99 16.90 -4.09
CA GLY A 354 -3.76 16.94 -5.35
C GLY A 354 -4.36 15.60 -5.78
N ALA A 355 -4.52 14.66 -4.84
CA ALA A 355 -5.10 13.34 -5.11
C ALA A 355 -6.60 13.42 -5.45
N GLU A 356 -7.07 12.52 -6.32
CA GLU A 356 -8.49 12.42 -6.66
C GLU A 356 -9.30 11.87 -5.47
N LEU A 357 -10.42 12.52 -5.18
CA LEU A 357 -11.31 12.16 -4.08
C LEU A 357 -12.52 11.38 -4.61
N GLY A 358 -12.59 10.08 -4.32
CA GLY A 358 -13.73 9.27 -4.70
C GLY A 358 -14.99 9.62 -3.88
N SER A 359 -16.16 9.64 -4.51
CA SER A 359 -17.43 10.02 -3.85
C SER A 359 -17.77 9.15 -2.63
N PHE A 360 -17.41 7.86 -2.65
CA PHE A 360 -17.62 6.94 -1.51
C PHE A 360 -16.66 7.20 -0.36
N VAL A 361 -15.49 7.79 -0.61
CA VAL A 361 -14.50 8.13 0.42
C VAL A 361 -15.13 9.09 1.42
N MET A 362 -15.78 10.17 0.94
CA MET A 362 -16.44 11.17 1.78
C MET A 362 -17.48 10.58 2.74
N ILE A 363 -18.37 9.74 2.20
CA ILE A 363 -19.46 9.14 2.98
C ILE A 363 -18.87 8.14 3.98
N GLY A 364 -17.92 7.30 3.54
CA GLY A 364 -17.26 6.33 4.39
C GLY A 364 -16.52 6.98 5.57
N THR A 365 -15.78 8.06 5.34
CA THR A 365 -15.04 8.79 6.39
C THR A 365 -15.97 9.47 7.39
N LEU A 366 -17.11 10.02 6.94
CA LEU A 366 -18.12 10.57 7.85
C LEU A 366 -18.70 9.49 8.78
N ILE A 367 -19.01 8.31 8.24
CA ILE A 367 -19.48 7.16 9.01
C ILE A 367 -18.44 6.74 10.07
N VAL A 368 -17.16 6.71 9.70
CA VAL A 368 -16.05 6.41 10.62
C VAL A 368 -15.98 7.41 11.79
N PHE A 369 -16.15 8.71 11.52
CA PHE A 369 -16.15 9.71 12.60
C PHE A 369 -17.35 9.57 13.54
N ILE A 370 -18.54 9.34 12.99
CA ILE A 370 -19.76 9.11 13.79
C ILE A 370 -19.60 7.86 14.65
N ALA A 371 -19.07 6.77 14.09
CA ALA A 371 -18.82 5.53 14.84
C ALA A 371 -17.78 5.73 15.95
N SER A 372 -16.70 6.45 15.67
CA SER A 372 -15.66 6.78 16.66
C SER A 372 -16.22 7.60 17.82
N TRP A 373 -17.02 8.62 17.50
CA TRP A 373 -17.73 9.43 18.50
C TRP A 373 -18.69 8.58 19.34
N LEU A 374 -19.49 7.74 18.69
CA LEU A 374 -20.47 6.86 19.35
C LEU A 374 -19.81 5.88 20.31
N TYR A 375 -18.68 5.28 19.92
CA TYR A 375 -17.95 4.34 20.78
C TYR A 375 -17.39 5.01 22.04
N ILE A 376 -16.77 6.19 21.88
CA ILE A 376 -16.14 6.94 22.98
C ILE A 376 -17.19 7.49 23.95
N THR A 377 -18.31 7.99 23.45
CA THR A 377 -19.37 8.61 24.28
C THR A 377 -20.32 7.60 24.95
N SER A 378 -20.25 6.32 24.58
CA SER A 378 -21.09 5.27 25.16
C SER A 378 -20.31 4.45 26.21
N PRO A 379 -20.35 4.81 27.51
CA PRO A 379 -19.69 4.03 28.54
C PRO A 379 -20.30 2.62 28.67
N PRO A 380 -19.50 1.58 28.97
CA PRO A 380 -20.03 0.25 29.27
C PRO A 380 -20.98 0.30 30.46
N GLN A 381 -22.09 -0.46 30.41
CA GLN A 381 -22.99 -0.57 31.57
C GLN A 381 -22.22 -1.17 32.75
N ARG A 382 -22.14 -0.43 33.87
CA ARG A 382 -21.61 -0.95 35.13
C ARG A 382 -22.59 -1.98 35.66
N THR A 383 -22.26 -3.27 35.62
CA THR A 383 -22.94 -4.25 36.46
C THR A 383 -22.73 -3.87 37.93
N PRO A 384 -23.77 -3.85 38.78
CA PRO A 384 -23.62 -3.49 40.19
C PRO A 384 -22.59 -4.40 40.86
N HIS A 385 -21.59 -3.79 41.53
CA HIS A 385 -20.66 -4.51 42.39
C HIS A 385 -21.46 -5.25 43.47
N ARG A 386 -21.51 -6.58 43.39
CA ARG A 386 -21.82 -7.42 44.54
C ARG A 386 -20.64 -7.27 45.49
N VAL A 387 -20.88 -6.81 46.72
CA VAL A 387 -19.87 -6.77 47.80
C VAL A 387 -19.22 -8.15 47.88
N PRO A 388 -17.88 -8.27 47.73
CA PRO A 388 -17.23 -9.56 47.88
C PRO A 388 -17.20 -9.90 49.37
N THR A 389 -18.14 -10.75 49.80
CA THR A 389 -17.98 -11.54 51.02
C THR A 389 -16.74 -12.40 50.83
N THR A 390 -15.81 -12.28 51.78
CA THR A 390 -14.59 -13.07 52.02
C THR A 390 -14.48 -14.33 51.16
N ALA A 391 -13.93 -14.18 49.95
CA ALA A 391 -13.54 -15.29 49.09
C ALA A 391 -12.02 -15.36 49.09
N THR A 392 -11.53 -16.47 49.62
CA THR A 392 -10.13 -16.91 49.70
C THR A 392 -9.34 -16.52 48.44
N THR A 393 -8.24 -15.80 48.66
CA THR A 393 -7.27 -15.35 47.66
C THR A 393 -6.64 -16.53 46.93
N SER A 394 -7.31 -17.04 45.90
CA SER A 394 -6.85 -18.13 45.02
C SER A 394 -7.13 -17.85 43.53
N SER A 395 -7.84 -16.77 43.18
CA SER A 395 -8.36 -16.58 41.83
C SER A 395 -7.46 -15.81 40.83
N ASN A 396 -6.40 -15.12 41.27
CA ASN A 396 -5.53 -14.37 40.34
C ASN A 396 -4.50 -15.24 39.61
N HIS A 397 -4.13 -16.41 40.14
CA HIS A 397 -3.29 -17.36 39.40
C HIS A 397 -4.05 -18.07 38.27
N HIS A 398 -5.37 -18.21 38.39
CA HIS A 398 -6.19 -18.90 37.39
C HIS A 398 -6.42 -18.08 36.13
N SER A 399 -6.61 -16.76 36.20
CA SER A 399 -6.76 -15.92 34.99
C SER A 399 -5.43 -15.79 34.23
N LEU A 400 -4.30 -15.78 34.94
CA LEU A 400 -2.97 -15.74 34.36
C LEU A 400 -2.60 -17.08 33.68
N ARG A 401 -2.88 -18.21 34.34
CA ARG A 401 -2.75 -19.53 33.71
C ARG A 401 -3.67 -19.67 32.51
N TYR A 402 -4.90 -19.14 32.54
CA TYR A 402 -5.82 -19.19 31.39
C TYR A 402 -5.34 -18.32 30.22
N SER A 403 -4.81 -17.12 30.50
CA SER A 403 -4.26 -16.22 29.48
C SER A 403 -2.97 -16.78 28.85
N HIS A 404 -2.05 -17.34 29.64
CA HIS A 404 -0.87 -18.03 29.11
C HIS A 404 -1.20 -19.39 28.47
N ALA A 405 -2.16 -20.17 28.97
CA ALA A 405 -2.55 -21.47 28.43
C ALA A 405 -3.47 -21.39 27.20
N ILE A 406 -4.01 -20.21 26.87
CA ILE A 406 -4.78 -19.99 25.65
C ILE A 406 -3.96 -19.13 24.70
N LEU A 407 -3.45 -17.98 25.12
CA LEU A 407 -2.86 -17.01 24.21
C LEU A 407 -1.44 -17.37 23.75
N ALA A 408 -0.62 -18.01 24.60
CA ALA A 408 0.71 -18.49 24.20
C ALA A 408 0.63 -19.69 23.23
N PRO A 409 -0.18 -20.74 23.45
CA PRO A 409 -0.35 -21.79 22.46
C PRO A 409 -1.16 -21.34 21.26
N LEU A 410 -2.05 -20.35 21.36
CA LEU A 410 -2.72 -19.79 20.19
C LEU A 410 -1.75 -18.95 19.36
N THR A 411 -0.83 -18.18 19.96
CA THR A 411 0.25 -17.47 19.25
C THR A 411 1.32 -18.44 18.70
N LEU A 412 1.69 -19.50 19.44
CA LEU A 412 2.60 -20.55 18.96
C LEU A 412 1.97 -21.46 17.91
N ALA A 413 0.69 -21.81 18.02
CA ALA A 413 -0.04 -22.59 17.02
C ALA A 413 -0.31 -21.75 15.77
N THR A 414 -0.51 -20.43 15.91
CA THR A 414 -0.65 -19.52 14.78
C THR A 414 0.69 -19.32 14.07
N VAL A 415 1.78 -19.05 14.80
CA VAL A 415 3.16 -19.00 14.26
C VAL A 415 3.54 -20.35 13.63
N GLY A 416 3.28 -21.47 14.31
CA GLY A 416 3.53 -22.82 13.83
C GLY A 416 2.71 -23.19 12.61
N SER A 417 1.43 -22.78 12.56
CA SER A 417 0.57 -22.97 11.38
C SER A 417 1.02 -22.12 10.19
N VAL A 418 1.61 -20.94 10.43
CA VAL A 418 2.18 -20.11 9.36
C VAL A 418 3.50 -20.67 8.87
N VAL A 419 4.40 -21.10 9.75
CA VAL A 419 5.63 -21.78 9.34
C VAL A 419 5.27 -23.06 8.59
N PHE A 420 4.29 -23.83 9.07
CA PHE A 420 3.79 -25.04 8.42
C PHE A 420 3.10 -24.78 7.07
N MET A 421 2.26 -23.74 6.96
CA MET A 421 1.64 -23.35 5.69
C MET A 421 2.66 -22.80 4.69
N THR A 422 3.61 -21.98 5.14
CA THR A 422 4.73 -21.49 4.33
C THR A 422 5.61 -22.65 3.85
N PHE A 423 5.80 -23.66 4.68
CA PHE A 423 6.58 -24.86 4.36
C PHE A 423 5.82 -25.88 3.48
N LEU A 424 4.50 -25.99 3.63
CA LEU A 424 3.62 -26.81 2.78
C LEU A 424 3.46 -26.21 1.37
N LEU A 425 3.38 -24.88 1.25
CA LEU A 425 3.45 -24.18 -0.03
C LEU A 425 4.84 -24.34 -0.71
N GLY A 426 5.88 -24.63 0.07
CA GLY A 426 7.22 -24.97 -0.43
C GLY A 426 7.40 -26.43 -0.90
N ARG A 427 6.39 -27.30 -0.79
CA ARG A 427 6.50 -28.75 -1.10
C ARG A 427 5.47 -29.33 -2.08
N ALA A 428 4.64 -28.52 -2.73
CA ALA A 428 3.74 -29.02 -3.76
C ALA A 428 4.51 -29.35 -5.08
N PRO A 429 4.38 -30.57 -5.65
CA PRO A 429 5.00 -30.90 -6.93
C PRO A 429 4.27 -30.23 -8.10
N THR A 430 5.04 -29.88 -9.13
CA THR A 430 4.65 -29.25 -10.39
C THR A 430 3.85 -30.16 -11.32
N GLN A 431 2.63 -29.73 -11.71
CA GLN A 431 1.92 -29.83 -13.01
C GLN A 431 0.39 -29.74 -12.70
N ALA A 432 -0.44 -28.87 -13.28
CA ALA A 432 -0.50 -28.42 -14.68
C ALA A 432 -0.86 -26.92 -14.83
N SER A 433 -0.46 -26.38 -15.98
CA SER A 433 -0.64 -25.00 -16.50
C SER A 433 -2.02 -24.80 -17.18
N PRO A 434 -2.43 -23.58 -17.60
CA PRO A 434 -1.65 -22.34 -17.62
C PRO A 434 -2.38 -21.12 -17.01
N THR A 435 -1.79 -20.54 -15.96
CA THR A 435 -1.75 -19.08 -15.76
C THR A 435 -0.54 -18.78 -14.87
N ASN A 436 0.28 -17.84 -15.31
CA ASN A 436 1.72 -17.77 -15.06
C ASN A 436 2.15 -17.70 -13.58
N LYS A 437 3.09 -18.60 -13.22
CA LYS A 437 4.09 -18.38 -12.15
C LYS A 437 5.01 -17.20 -12.52
N PRO A 438 5.76 -16.62 -11.55
CA PRO A 438 7.14 -17.09 -11.40
C PRO A 438 7.48 -17.64 -10.00
N SER A 439 8.46 -18.53 -10.00
CA SER A 439 9.12 -19.17 -8.86
C SER A 439 10.50 -18.55 -8.65
N ALA A 440 10.93 -18.52 -7.37
CA ALA A 440 12.29 -18.31 -6.85
C ALA A 440 12.90 -16.90 -6.99
N ALA A 441 13.32 -16.36 -5.84
CA ALA A 441 14.17 -15.17 -5.72
C ALA A 441 15.55 -15.43 -6.35
N GLN A 442 15.65 -15.21 -7.66
CA GLN A 442 16.80 -14.53 -8.23
C GLN A 442 16.62 -13.03 -7.96
N GLU A 443 17.71 -12.28 -7.77
CA GLU A 443 17.72 -10.82 -7.74
C GLU A 443 16.68 -10.29 -8.73
N GLN A 444 15.62 -9.64 -8.21
CA GLN A 444 14.56 -9.09 -9.07
C GLN A 444 15.17 -7.90 -9.82
N ARG A 445 15.87 -8.19 -10.93
CA ARG A 445 16.01 -7.24 -12.02
C ARG A 445 14.60 -6.79 -12.35
N VAL A 446 14.36 -5.50 -12.24
CA VAL A 446 13.11 -4.89 -12.70
C VAL A 446 12.95 -5.32 -14.16
N THR A 447 11.96 -6.14 -14.47
CA THR A 447 11.67 -6.54 -15.84
C THR A 447 10.56 -5.64 -16.38
N THR A 448 10.81 -5.07 -17.54
CA THR A 448 9.84 -4.31 -18.30
C THR A 448 8.74 -5.23 -18.88
N PRO A 449 7.46 -4.79 -18.92
CA PRO A 449 6.38 -5.53 -19.58
C PRO A 449 6.65 -5.85 -21.06
N PHE A 450 7.55 -5.09 -21.69
CA PHE A 450 7.87 -5.18 -23.11
C PHE A 450 9.07 -6.10 -23.40
N HIS A 451 9.65 -6.75 -22.40
CA HIS A 451 10.94 -7.48 -22.52
C HIS A 451 10.94 -8.61 -23.56
N ASP A 452 9.76 -9.17 -23.87
CA ASP A 452 9.54 -10.21 -24.87
C ASP A 452 8.67 -9.72 -26.04
N VAL A 453 8.63 -8.40 -26.26
CA VAL A 453 7.86 -7.75 -27.31
C VAL A 453 8.81 -7.11 -28.33
N LEU A 454 8.48 -7.22 -29.61
CA LEU A 454 9.10 -6.43 -30.67
C LEU A 454 8.32 -5.14 -30.88
N ALA A 455 8.97 -4.00 -30.77
CA ALA A 455 8.45 -2.71 -31.20
C ALA A 455 8.78 -2.47 -32.68
N MET A 456 7.78 -2.08 -33.47
CA MET A 456 7.94 -1.54 -34.81
C MET A 456 7.44 -0.09 -34.82
N VAL A 457 8.35 0.83 -35.12
CA VAL A 457 8.09 2.27 -35.08
C VAL A 457 8.09 2.82 -36.51
N ARG A 458 7.00 3.49 -36.89
CA ARG A 458 6.80 4.01 -38.25
C ARG A 458 6.93 5.53 -38.34
N TRP A 459 7.56 6.01 -39.42
CA TRP A 459 7.58 7.41 -39.85
C TRP A 459 6.83 7.63 -41.15
N ASN A 460 6.14 8.76 -41.27
CA ASN A 460 5.59 9.21 -42.55
C ASN A 460 6.61 9.94 -43.43
N SER A 461 7.72 10.41 -42.85
CA SER A 461 8.79 11.12 -43.57
C SER A 461 10.12 10.97 -42.83
N ALA A 462 11.23 11.07 -43.56
CA ALA A 462 12.56 10.88 -43.01
C ALA A 462 13.00 12.04 -42.07
N TYR A 463 12.82 11.83 -40.77
CA TYR A 463 13.32 12.70 -39.69
C TYR A 463 14.40 11.96 -38.89
N LEU A 464 15.58 11.80 -39.50
CA LEU A 464 16.68 10.98 -38.96
C LEU A 464 17.19 11.50 -37.62
N GLU A 465 17.08 12.80 -37.36
CA GLU A 465 17.45 13.45 -36.11
C GLU A 465 16.63 12.97 -34.90
N ARG A 466 15.49 12.31 -35.11
CA ARG A 466 14.62 11.76 -34.05
C ARG A 466 14.94 10.32 -33.70
N ILE A 467 15.77 9.62 -34.48
CA ILE A 467 16.17 8.23 -34.21
C ILE A 467 16.79 8.06 -32.81
N PRO A 468 17.71 8.94 -32.34
CA PRO A 468 18.30 8.80 -31.01
C PRO A 468 17.26 8.83 -29.89
N ASN A 469 16.20 9.61 -30.05
CA ASN A 469 15.12 9.69 -29.08
C ASN A 469 14.31 8.38 -29.04
N ILE A 470 13.98 7.79 -30.19
CA ILE A 470 13.26 6.52 -30.24
C ILE A 470 14.14 5.35 -29.77
N ARG A 471 15.45 5.38 -30.01
CA ARG A 471 16.38 4.37 -29.48
C ARG A 471 16.46 4.34 -27.96
N LYS A 472 15.93 5.35 -27.24
CA LYS A 472 15.76 5.28 -25.78
C LYS A 472 14.80 4.16 -25.33
N TYR A 473 13.99 3.60 -26.24
CA TYR A 473 13.17 2.43 -25.97
C TYR A 473 13.92 1.09 -26.04
N ASP A 474 15.15 1.05 -26.58
CA ASP A 474 15.93 -0.20 -26.73
C ASP A 474 16.06 -1.01 -25.42
N PRO A 475 16.21 -0.41 -24.22
CA PRO A 475 16.27 -1.17 -22.98
C PRO A 475 14.96 -1.86 -22.58
N PHE A 476 13.83 -1.45 -23.17
CA PHE A 476 12.49 -1.91 -22.77
C PHE A 476 11.98 -3.06 -23.65
N PHE A 477 12.28 -3.06 -24.93
CA PHE A 477 11.82 -4.07 -25.88
C PHE A 477 12.92 -5.10 -26.16
N ASP A 478 12.55 -6.31 -26.59
CA ASP A 478 13.55 -7.25 -27.16
C ASP A 478 14.19 -6.66 -28.41
N THR A 479 13.38 -5.99 -29.23
CA THR A 479 13.80 -5.37 -30.48
C THR A 479 13.00 -4.11 -30.73
N VAL A 480 13.67 -3.00 -31.03
CA VAL A 480 13.06 -1.79 -31.60
C VAL A 480 13.45 -1.70 -33.07
N HIS A 481 12.49 -1.98 -33.95
CA HIS A 481 12.61 -1.87 -35.39
C HIS A 481 12.07 -0.51 -35.86
N ILE A 482 12.80 0.18 -36.73
CA ILE A 482 12.44 1.52 -37.22
C ILE A 482 12.19 1.46 -38.73
N SER A 483 10.96 1.71 -39.16
CA SER A 483 10.59 1.80 -40.58
C SER A 483 10.49 3.26 -41.02
N ILE A 484 11.40 3.69 -41.89
CA ILE A 484 11.48 5.08 -42.38
C ILE A 484 11.43 5.09 -43.91
N PRO A 485 10.45 5.74 -44.53
CA PRO A 485 10.39 5.82 -45.99
C PRO A 485 11.61 6.60 -46.53
N ASP A 486 12.06 6.25 -47.73
CA ASP A 486 13.07 7.00 -48.50
C ASP A 486 14.48 7.12 -47.89
N LYS A 487 14.82 6.31 -46.87
CA LYS A 487 16.16 6.32 -46.25
C LYS A 487 17.28 5.90 -47.21
N ASP A 488 16.97 5.02 -48.16
CA ASP A 488 17.83 4.59 -49.29
C ASP A 488 16.94 4.01 -50.39
N ALA A 489 16.47 4.84 -51.32
CA ALA A 489 15.44 4.47 -52.33
C ALA A 489 15.87 3.40 -53.36
N SER A 490 17.11 2.90 -53.30
CA SER A 490 17.71 2.02 -54.32
C SER A 490 17.86 0.54 -53.92
N THR A 491 17.44 0.15 -52.72
CA THR A 491 17.54 -1.23 -52.25
C THR A 491 16.18 -1.74 -51.81
N GLU A 492 15.80 -2.95 -52.23
CA GLU A 492 14.66 -3.66 -51.62
C GLU A 492 14.77 -3.60 -50.09
N PRO A 493 13.65 -3.57 -49.34
CA PRO A 493 13.69 -3.51 -47.89
C PRO A 493 14.63 -4.58 -47.35
N ALA A 494 15.79 -4.13 -46.86
CA ALA A 494 16.74 -5.02 -46.21
C ALA A 494 16.01 -5.65 -45.02
N HIS A 495 15.99 -6.98 -44.94
CA HIS A 495 15.35 -7.71 -43.86
C HIS A 495 16.25 -7.59 -42.61
N SER A 496 16.24 -6.40 -42.00
CA SER A 496 17.04 -6.05 -40.85
C SER A 496 16.15 -5.97 -39.62
N TRP A 497 16.68 -6.42 -38.48
CA TRP A 497 15.99 -6.29 -37.20
C TRP A 497 15.95 -4.85 -36.70
N SER A 498 16.85 -3.99 -37.20
CA SER A 498 16.99 -2.63 -36.69
C SER A 498 16.16 -1.63 -37.47
N GLU A 499 16.16 -1.69 -38.80
CA GLU A 499 15.62 -0.63 -39.66
C GLU A 499 15.21 -1.14 -41.05
N ASP A 500 14.15 -0.58 -41.63
CA ASP A 500 13.75 -0.78 -43.02
C ASP A 500 13.37 0.55 -43.72
N ASN A 501 13.24 0.50 -45.05
CA ASN A 501 12.89 1.62 -45.90
C ASN A 501 11.50 1.50 -46.57
N TYR A 502 10.53 0.81 -45.94
CA TYR A 502 9.24 0.56 -46.55
C TYR A 502 8.53 1.86 -46.96
N ALA A 503 8.24 2.00 -48.26
CA ALA A 503 7.78 3.27 -48.84
C ALA A 503 6.27 3.53 -48.60
N ASP A 504 5.45 2.48 -48.56
CA ASP A 504 3.99 2.64 -48.53
C ASP A 504 3.47 2.89 -47.11
N THR A 505 3.12 4.15 -46.83
CA THR A 505 2.56 4.56 -45.54
C THR A 505 1.12 4.08 -45.34
N PHE A 506 0.33 3.96 -46.41
CA PHE A 506 -1.11 3.67 -46.28
C PHE A 506 -1.41 2.21 -46.04
N THR A 507 -0.49 1.31 -46.41
CA THR A 507 -0.60 -0.14 -46.19
C THR A 507 0.51 -0.70 -45.30
N ILE A 508 0.94 0.08 -44.32
CA ILE A 508 2.05 -0.28 -43.42
C ILE A 508 1.86 -1.62 -42.69
N TYR A 509 0.61 -2.05 -42.48
CA TYR A 509 0.28 -3.36 -41.90
C TYR A 509 0.87 -4.54 -42.67
N HIS A 510 1.18 -4.36 -43.96
CA HIS A 510 1.89 -5.35 -44.79
C HIS A 510 3.36 -5.49 -44.41
N GLN A 511 4.02 -4.40 -44.04
CA GLN A 511 5.39 -4.49 -43.52
C GLN A 511 5.39 -5.03 -42.09
N VAL A 512 4.38 -4.69 -41.30
CA VAL A 512 4.16 -5.29 -39.97
C VAL A 512 3.99 -6.81 -40.08
N SER A 513 3.23 -7.32 -41.06
CA SER A 513 3.08 -8.77 -41.25
C SER A 513 4.39 -9.45 -41.66
N ARG A 514 5.21 -8.81 -42.50
CA ARG A 514 6.57 -9.31 -42.83
C ARG A 514 7.46 -9.39 -41.59
N MET A 515 7.40 -8.41 -40.70
CA MET A 515 8.10 -8.47 -39.41
C MET A 515 7.59 -9.62 -38.54
N MET A 516 6.27 -9.87 -38.49
CA MET A 516 5.72 -11.04 -37.79
C MET A 516 6.23 -12.36 -38.40
N GLN A 517 6.32 -12.47 -39.74
CA GLN A 517 6.89 -13.64 -40.41
C GLN A 517 8.37 -13.86 -40.03
N MET A 518 9.17 -12.79 -40.00
CA MET A 518 10.56 -12.86 -39.55
C MET A 518 10.64 -13.32 -38.09
N VAL A 519 9.79 -12.81 -37.20
CA VAL A 519 9.74 -13.23 -35.79
C VAL A 519 9.37 -14.72 -35.66
N LEU A 520 8.40 -15.19 -36.44
CA LEU A 520 8.00 -16.61 -36.44
C LEU A 520 9.16 -17.54 -36.83
N THR A 521 10.00 -17.12 -37.77
CA THR A 521 11.11 -17.94 -38.30
C THR A 521 12.38 -17.85 -37.45
N SER A 522 12.66 -16.69 -36.85
CA SER A 522 14.01 -16.38 -36.35
C SER A 522 14.08 -16.04 -34.85
N LYS A 523 12.95 -15.66 -34.22
CA LYS A 523 12.92 -15.24 -32.81
C LYS A 523 11.76 -15.92 -32.05
N PRO A 524 11.96 -17.14 -31.52
CA PRO A 524 10.92 -17.87 -30.82
C PRO A 524 10.48 -17.21 -29.50
N ASP A 525 11.37 -16.44 -28.87
CA ASP A 525 11.15 -15.85 -27.54
C ASP A 525 10.23 -14.62 -27.56
N ILE A 526 10.06 -13.96 -28.71
CA ILE A 526 9.14 -12.81 -28.84
C ILE A 526 7.70 -13.30 -28.76
N LYS A 527 6.94 -12.78 -27.78
CA LYS A 527 5.53 -13.13 -27.52
C LYS A 527 4.51 -12.21 -28.19
N GLY A 528 4.92 -11.11 -28.79
CA GLY A 528 4.03 -10.26 -29.58
C GLY A 528 4.75 -9.10 -30.26
N LEU A 529 3.99 -8.34 -31.04
CA LEU A 529 4.48 -7.19 -31.80
C LEU A 529 3.66 -5.96 -31.42
N MET A 530 4.36 -4.93 -30.96
CA MET A 530 3.87 -3.58 -30.74
C MET A 530 4.16 -2.72 -31.95
N TYR A 531 3.12 -2.11 -32.51
CA TYR A 531 3.26 -1.08 -33.52
C TYR A 531 2.93 0.27 -32.92
N TYR A 532 3.76 1.28 -33.19
CA TYR A 532 3.38 2.66 -32.94
C TYR A 532 4.01 3.65 -33.94
N HIS A 533 3.33 4.76 -34.17
CA HIS A 533 3.85 5.86 -34.98
C HIS A 533 4.85 6.73 -34.18
N PHE A 534 5.81 7.38 -34.84
CA PHE A 534 6.95 8.05 -34.18
C PHE A 534 6.58 9.25 -33.29
N ASP A 535 5.45 9.89 -33.54
CA ASP A 535 4.90 10.99 -32.74
C ASP A 535 3.99 10.47 -31.61
N SER A 536 3.97 9.16 -31.39
CA SER A 536 3.36 8.52 -30.24
C SER A 536 4.39 8.28 -29.15
N TRP A 537 3.93 8.32 -27.90
CA TRP A 537 4.72 7.94 -26.74
C TRP A 537 4.08 6.78 -25.99
N LEU A 538 4.91 6.00 -25.32
CA LEU A 538 4.56 4.86 -24.49
C LEU A 538 5.31 5.00 -23.16
N ASP A 539 4.63 4.77 -22.05
CA ASP A 539 5.24 4.58 -20.75
C ASP A 539 5.37 3.08 -20.50
N PRO A 540 6.57 2.47 -20.63
CA PRO A 540 6.72 1.02 -20.56
C PRO A 540 6.16 0.39 -19.28
N PHE A 541 6.32 1.06 -18.13
CA PHE A 541 5.82 0.56 -16.85
C PHE A 541 4.34 0.85 -16.62
N GLY A 542 3.73 1.73 -17.44
CA GLY A 542 2.29 1.96 -17.46
C GLY A 542 1.49 0.76 -17.98
N PHE A 543 2.15 -0.23 -18.60
CA PHE A 543 1.53 -1.44 -19.15
C PHE A 543 1.67 -2.68 -18.27
N ASN A 544 2.12 -2.56 -17.01
CA ASN A 544 2.27 -3.68 -16.08
C ASN A 544 0.99 -4.51 -15.90
N ASP A 545 -0.17 -3.86 -15.94
CA ASP A 545 -1.49 -4.49 -15.71
C ASP A 545 -2.21 -4.90 -17.01
N THR A 546 -1.49 -4.95 -18.14
CA THR A 546 -2.08 -5.26 -19.47
C THR A 546 -2.16 -6.76 -19.71
N ASP A 547 -3.30 -7.27 -20.22
CA ASP A 547 -3.40 -8.65 -20.68
C ASP A 547 -2.73 -8.81 -22.06
N TRP A 548 -1.47 -9.22 -22.03
CA TRP A 548 -0.63 -9.45 -23.21
C TRP A 548 -1.07 -10.62 -24.09
N ASN A 549 -2.08 -11.39 -23.68
CA ASN A 549 -2.67 -12.41 -24.53
C ASN A 549 -3.69 -11.83 -25.51
N ASN A 550 -4.25 -10.66 -25.27
CA ASN A 550 -5.25 -10.06 -26.16
C ASN A 550 -4.62 -9.06 -27.12
N MET A 551 -5.27 -8.86 -28.27
CA MET A 551 -4.97 -7.70 -29.10
C MET A 551 -5.43 -6.45 -28.36
N TRP A 552 -4.76 -5.32 -28.58
CA TRP A 552 -5.13 -4.06 -27.94
C TRP A 552 -4.99 -2.88 -28.87
N PHE A 553 -5.94 -1.97 -28.72
CA PHE A 553 -5.99 -0.71 -29.44
C PHE A 553 -6.12 0.43 -28.44
N SER A 554 -5.56 1.58 -28.81
CA SER A 554 -5.83 2.82 -28.10
C SER A 554 -7.30 3.21 -28.26
N TYR A 555 -7.96 3.59 -27.17
CA TYR A 555 -9.29 4.19 -27.20
C TYR A 555 -9.15 5.67 -27.51
N SER A 556 -8.93 6.02 -28.78
CA SER A 556 -8.88 7.42 -29.23
C SER A 556 -9.86 7.65 -30.39
N SER A 557 -9.80 8.84 -30.99
CA SER A 557 -10.58 9.19 -32.18
C SER A 557 -9.74 9.02 -33.45
N PRO A 558 -10.22 8.28 -34.47
CA PRO A 558 -11.53 7.62 -34.55
C PRO A 558 -11.66 6.42 -33.60
N ALA A 559 -12.81 6.34 -32.92
CA ALA A 559 -13.10 5.27 -31.99
C ALA A 559 -13.30 3.96 -32.75
N TYR A 560 -12.84 2.84 -32.18
CA TYR A 560 -13.08 1.52 -32.77
C TYR A 560 -14.58 1.30 -32.95
N THR A 561 -15.01 1.21 -34.20
CA THR A 561 -16.39 0.97 -34.58
C THR A 561 -16.44 0.13 -35.84
N CYS A 562 -17.39 -0.80 -35.91
CA CYS A 562 -17.66 -1.57 -37.11
C CYS A 562 -19.04 -1.18 -37.64
N MET A 563 -19.14 -1.02 -38.96
CA MET A 563 -20.30 -0.43 -39.62
C MET A 563 -20.54 -1.08 -40.99
N LYS A 564 -21.75 -0.90 -41.51
CA LYS A 564 -22.16 -1.35 -42.86
C LYS A 564 -22.56 -0.19 -43.78
N SER A 565 -22.62 1.02 -43.23
CA SER A 565 -22.96 2.23 -43.96
C SER A 565 -21.98 3.35 -43.58
N PRO A 566 -21.41 4.10 -44.55
CA PRO A 566 -20.54 5.23 -44.26
C PRO A 566 -21.25 6.36 -43.48
N ASN A 567 -22.59 6.37 -43.49
CA ASN A 567 -23.38 7.33 -42.73
C ASN A 567 -23.42 7.04 -41.22
N ASP A 568 -23.00 5.85 -40.79
CA ASP A 568 -23.05 5.44 -39.38
C ASP A 568 -21.94 6.14 -38.55
N TYR A 569 -20.90 6.66 -39.21
CA TYR A 569 -19.81 7.39 -38.56
C TYR A 569 -19.19 8.42 -39.52
N ASP A 570 -19.31 9.72 -39.22
CA ASP A 570 -18.71 10.78 -40.04
C ASP A 570 -17.18 10.78 -39.89
N TRP A 571 -16.48 10.40 -40.97
CA TRP A 571 -15.03 10.39 -41.04
C TRP A 571 -14.57 10.92 -42.40
N TRP A 572 -13.46 11.64 -42.41
CA TRP A 572 -12.99 12.38 -43.58
C TRP A 572 -12.69 11.45 -44.77
N GLY A 573 -12.21 10.23 -44.52
CA GLY A 573 -11.88 9.27 -45.58
C GLY A 573 -13.09 8.78 -46.38
N TRP A 574 -14.31 8.94 -45.87
CA TRP A 574 -15.54 8.61 -46.63
C TRP A 574 -15.89 9.68 -47.67
N LYS A 575 -15.36 10.90 -47.51
CA LYS A 575 -15.63 12.05 -48.40
C LYS A 575 -14.63 12.10 -49.57
N GLU A 576 -13.63 11.23 -49.60
CA GLU A 576 -12.65 11.15 -50.68
C GLU A 576 -13.23 10.48 -51.94
N LYS A 577 -12.60 10.75 -53.09
CA LYS A 577 -13.06 10.27 -54.41
C LYS A 577 -13.05 8.74 -54.55
N THR A 578 -12.28 8.04 -53.72
CA THR A 578 -12.17 6.58 -53.71
C THR A 578 -12.78 6.06 -52.41
N PRO A 579 -13.91 5.32 -52.45
CA PRO A 579 -14.56 4.87 -51.23
C PRO A 579 -13.72 3.77 -50.55
N LEU A 580 -13.00 4.12 -49.48
CA LEU A 580 -12.08 3.23 -48.76
C LEU A 580 -12.76 1.97 -48.19
N GLN A 581 -14.06 2.06 -47.89
CA GLN A 581 -14.86 0.95 -47.40
C GLN A 581 -15.06 -0.16 -48.44
N LEU A 582 -15.14 0.18 -49.73
CA LEU A 582 -15.38 -0.81 -50.79
C LEU A 582 -14.21 -1.78 -50.91
N ALA A 583 -12.99 -1.27 -50.78
CA ALA A 583 -11.78 -2.09 -50.76
C ALA A 583 -11.77 -3.08 -49.58
N ALA A 584 -12.20 -2.64 -48.39
CA ALA A 584 -12.30 -3.51 -47.22
C ALA A 584 -13.37 -4.61 -47.40
N MET A 585 -14.53 -4.27 -47.96
CA MET A 585 -15.59 -5.24 -48.26
C MET A 585 -15.15 -6.25 -49.32
N GLU A 586 -14.43 -5.82 -50.36
CA GLU A 586 -13.83 -6.72 -51.36
C GLU A 586 -12.78 -7.66 -50.74
N ALA A 587 -11.94 -7.15 -49.83
CA ALA A 587 -11.00 -7.97 -49.07
C ALA A 587 -11.73 -8.99 -48.20
N ASN A 588 -12.81 -8.61 -47.50
CA ASN A 588 -13.63 -9.53 -46.71
C ASN A 588 -14.25 -10.64 -47.57
N ARG A 589 -14.82 -10.30 -48.73
CA ARG A 589 -15.32 -11.30 -49.70
C ARG A 589 -14.21 -12.20 -50.23
N ALA A 590 -12.97 -11.71 -50.34
CA ALA A 590 -11.83 -12.54 -50.72
C ALA A 590 -11.46 -13.52 -49.59
N VAL A 591 -11.39 -13.05 -48.34
CA VAL A 591 -11.12 -13.88 -47.16
C VAL A 591 -12.18 -14.97 -46.98
N GLU A 592 -13.47 -14.63 -47.14
CA GLU A 592 -14.56 -15.61 -47.07
C GLU A 592 -14.40 -16.72 -48.13
N ARG A 593 -14.02 -16.36 -49.35
CA ARG A 593 -13.79 -17.30 -50.46
C ARG A 593 -12.61 -18.25 -50.23
N LEU A 594 -11.66 -17.92 -49.34
CA LEU A 594 -10.57 -18.84 -48.98
C LEU A 594 -11.07 -20.06 -48.20
N GLY A 595 -12.26 -20.01 -47.60
CA GLY A 595 -12.87 -21.15 -46.92
C GLY A 595 -12.13 -21.61 -45.65
N LEU A 596 -11.34 -20.73 -45.02
CA LEU A 596 -10.49 -21.04 -43.86
C LEU A 596 -11.23 -21.02 -42.50
N GLY A 597 -12.55 -20.83 -42.51
CA GLY A 597 -13.39 -20.86 -41.31
C GLY A 597 -13.37 -19.59 -40.45
N TYR A 598 -12.82 -18.49 -40.96
CA TYR A 598 -12.93 -17.17 -40.32
C TYR A 598 -14.40 -16.75 -40.18
N GLN A 599 -14.71 -16.08 -39.07
CA GLN A 599 -16.00 -15.44 -38.84
C GLN A 599 -15.88 -13.97 -39.21
N LEU A 600 -16.66 -13.56 -40.21
CA LEU A 600 -16.73 -12.19 -40.70
C LEU A 600 -18.06 -11.95 -41.41
N ASP A 601 -18.43 -10.67 -41.56
CA ASP A 601 -19.52 -10.24 -42.43
C ASP A 601 -18.92 -9.53 -43.66
N PRO A 602 -19.17 -10.02 -44.88
CA PRO A 602 -18.57 -9.45 -46.10
C PRO A 602 -18.93 -7.99 -46.38
N GLU A 603 -20.04 -7.51 -45.81
CA GLU A 603 -20.54 -6.14 -46.02
C GLU A 603 -20.21 -5.21 -44.83
N GLU A 604 -19.52 -5.71 -43.80
CA GLU A 604 -19.08 -4.93 -42.63
C GLU A 604 -17.61 -4.54 -42.77
N TRP A 605 -17.25 -3.36 -42.27
CA TRP A 605 -15.85 -2.95 -42.09
C TRP A 605 -15.70 -2.23 -40.75
N CYS A 606 -14.48 -2.16 -40.26
CA CYS A 606 -14.18 -1.45 -39.02
C CYS A 606 -13.27 -0.26 -39.27
N LEU A 607 -13.45 0.78 -38.46
CA LEU A 607 -12.62 1.98 -38.40
C LEU A 607 -12.12 2.11 -36.97
N ALA A 608 -10.83 2.34 -36.81
CA ALA A 608 -10.22 2.67 -35.54
C ALA A 608 -8.92 3.39 -35.78
N TRP A 609 -8.53 4.21 -34.81
CA TRP A 609 -7.19 4.76 -34.82
C TRP A 609 -6.14 3.65 -34.64
N SER A 610 -5.20 3.57 -35.58
CA SER A 610 -4.27 2.44 -35.72
C SER A 610 -2.79 2.81 -35.61
N ASP A 611 -2.51 4.01 -35.08
CA ASP A 611 -1.15 4.49 -34.84
C ASP A 611 -0.51 3.88 -33.59
N ILE A 612 -1.27 3.15 -32.77
CA ILE A 612 -0.76 2.41 -31.60
C ILE A 612 -1.62 1.16 -31.41
N TYR A 613 -1.04 -0.01 -31.57
CA TYR A 613 -1.70 -1.29 -31.29
C TYR A 613 -0.68 -2.39 -31.02
N TYR A 614 -1.13 -3.50 -30.41
CA TYR A 614 -0.35 -4.73 -30.43
C TYR A 614 -1.16 -5.96 -30.74
N ILE A 615 -0.42 -6.90 -31.33
CA ILE A 615 -0.89 -8.23 -31.69
C ILE A 615 -0.01 -9.25 -30.96
N PRO A 616 -0.58 -10.17 -30.18
CA PRO A 616 0.17 -11.27 -29.56
C PRO A 616 0.55 -12.32 -30.60
N ARG A 617 1.65 -13.04 -30.35
CA ARG A 617 2.21 -14.07 -31.24
C ARG A 617 1.18 -15.12 -31.66
N ARG A 618 0.24 -15.46 -30.77
CA ARG A 618 -0.83 -16.44 -31.05
C ARG A 618 -1.71 -16.06 -32.25
N PHE A 619 -1.78 -14.77 -32.59
CA PHE A 619 -2.57 -14.27 -33.73
C PHE A 619 -1.70 -13.86 -34.92
N PHE A 620 -0.38 -14.07 -34.88
CA PHE A 620 0.50 -13.70 -36.01
C PHE A 620 0.12 -14.42 -37.29
N SER A 621 -0.14 -15.73 -37.25
CA SER A 621 -0.48 -16.49 -38.46
C SER A 621 -1.75 -15.95 -39.13
N ASP A 622 -2.79 -15.66 -38.33
CA ASP A 622 -4.04 -15.08 -38.84
C ASP A 622 -3.83 -13.66 -39.35
N TYR A 623 -3.13 -12.82 -38.58
CA TYR A 623 -2.84 -11.44 -38.97
C TYR A 623 -2.03 -11.38 -40.26
N ILE A 624 -1.01 -12.24 -40.42
CA ILE A 624 -0.17 -12.31 -41.61
C ILE A 624 -1.01 -12.64 -42.85
N LEU A 625 -1.85 -13.67 -42.77
CA LEU A 625 -2.69 -14.10 -43.88
C LEU A 625 -3.69 -13.01 -44.27
N LEU A 626 -4.38 -12.44 -43.27
CA LEU A 626 -5.36 -11.40 -43.50
C LEU A 626 -4.71 -10.11 -44.02
N ALA A 627 -3.54 -9.72 -43.50
CA ALA A 627 -2.79 -8.57 -43.98
C ALA A 627 -2.39 -8.72 -45.46
N GLU A 628 -1.95 -9.91 -45.88
CA GLU A 628 -1.62 -10.21 -47.28
C GLU A 628 -2.84 -10.03 -48.20
N GLU A 629 -4.01 -10.54 -47.79
CA GLU A 629 -5.25 -10.37 -48.55
C GLU A 629 -5.71 -8.92 -48.59
N PHE A 630 -5.71 -8.21 -47.46
CA PHE A 630 -6.09 -6.80 -47.41
C PHE A 630 -5.13 -5.92 -48.22
N LYS A 631 -3.84 -6.27 -48.30
CA LYS A 631 -2.88 -5.54 -49.14
C LYS A 631 -3.21 -5.66 -50.62
N ARG A 632 -3.72 -6.81 -51.10
CA ARG A 632 -4.10 -6.98 -52.53
C ARG A 632 -5.15 -5.98 -52.99
N PHE A 633 -6.02 -5.54 -52.09
CA PHE A 633 -7.05 -4.54 -52.36
C PHE A 633 -6.62 -3.11 -51.96
N ASN A 634 -5.37 -2.91 -51.51
CA ASN A 634 -4.84 -1.63 -51.02
C ASN A 634 -5.74 -0.94 -49.99
N VAL A 635 -6.27 -1.72 -49.04
CA VAL A 635 -7.13 -1.18 -47.98
C VAL A 635 -6.31 -0.22 -47.10
N PHE A 636 -6.86 0.95 -46.80
CA PHE A 636 -6.19 1.93 -45.92
C PHE A 636 -6.01 1.38 -44.50
N HIS A 637 -4.85 1.58 -43.89
CA HIS A 637 -4.47 0.96 -42.60
C HIS A 637 -5.45 1.22 -41.43
N GLU A 638 -6.03 2.43 -41.30
CA GLU A 638 -7.05 2.71 -40.27
C GLU A 638 -8.38 1.97 -40.48
N VAL A 639 -8.56 1.33 -41.65
CA VAL A 639 -9.68 0.42 -41.94
C VAL A 639 -9.21 -1.04 -41.92
N ALA A 640 -8.05 -1.32 -42.51
CA ALA A 640 -7.51 -2.67 -42.62
C ALA A 640 -7.20 -3.29 -41.25
N ILE A 641 -6.40 -2.61 -40.42
CA ILE A 641 -5.94 -3.12 -39.12
C ILE A 641 -7.11 -3.44 -38.18
N PRO A 642 -8.08 -2.53 -37.94
CA PRO A 642 -9.22 -2.85 -37.10
C PRO A 642 -10.14 -3.90 -37.69
N THR A 643 -10.30 -3.95 -39.03
CA THR A 643 -11.12 -5.01 -39.66
C THR A 643 -10.44 -6.38 -39.51
N ILE A 644 -9.13 -6.48 -39.71
CA ILE A 644 -8.35 -7.71 -39.46
C ILE A 644 -8.50 -8.16 -38.00
N ALA A 645 -8.33 -7.24 -37.05
CA ALA A 645 -8.52 -7.54 -35.62
C ALA A 645 -9.95 -7.97 -35.30
N HIS A 646 -10.95 -7.41 -36.00
CA HIS A 646 -12.34 -7.81 -35.86
C HIS A 646 -12.60 -9.25 -36.30
N ILE A 647 -12.07 -9.62 -37.47
CA ILE A 647 -12.19 -10.99 -38.02
C ILE A 647 -11.58 -12.00 -37.03
N ILE A 648 -10.38 -11.70 -36.52
CA ILE A 648 -9.71 -12.56 -35.52
C ILE A 648 -10.56 -12.65 -34.25
N LYS A 649 -11.04 -11.51 -33.72
CA LYS A 649 -11.89 -11.47 -32.52
C LYS A 649 -13.15 -12.30 -32.68
N GLN A 650 -13.92 -12.12 -33.75
CA GLN A 650 -15.15 -12.86 -34.00
C GLN A 650 -14.88 -14.36 -34.13
N THR A 651 -13.77 -14.72 -34.80
CA THR A 651 -13.36 -16.12 -34.98
C THR A 651 -13.03 -16.79 -33.65
N GLU A 652 -12.24 -16.13 -32.80
CA GLU A 652 -11.85 -16.66 -31.49
C GLU A 652 -13.02 -16.72 -30.50
N GLN A 653 -13.90 -15.72 -30.53
CA GLN A 653 -15.10 -15.72 -29.71
C GLN A 653 -15.99 -16.92 -30.03
N LYS A 654 -16.12 -17.31 -31.31
CA LYS A 654 -16.85 -18.51 -31.72
C LYS A 654 -16.13 -19.81 -31.35
N ARG A 655 -14.80 -19.87 -31.46
CA ARG A 655 -14.01 -21.08 -31.20
C ARG A 655 -13.88 -21.42 -29.72
N SER A 656 -13.68 -20.42 -28.87
CA SER A 656 -13.28 -20.64 -27.47
C SER A 656 -14.04 -19.78 -26.46
N ASN A 657 -15.02 -18.98 -26.90
CA ASN A 657 -15.82 -18.09 -26.04
C ASN A 657 -14.97 -17.16 -25.15
N THR A 658 -13.78 -16.78 -25.62
CA THR A 658 -12.86 -15.86 -24.95
C THR A 658 -12.88 -14.49 -25.63
N THR A 659 -12.59 -13.43 -24.87
CA THR A 659 -12.30 -12.11 -25.42
C THR A 659 -10.89 -12.10 -25.99
N ALA A 660 -10.72 -11.60 -27.22
CA ALA A 660 -9.42 -11.54 -27.90
C ALA A 660 -8.95 -10.11 -28.23
N LEU A 661 -9.73 -9.09 -27.81
CA LEU A 661 -9.51 -7.68 -28.13
C LEU A 661 -9.89 -6.79 -26.94
N ASP A 662 -8.92 -6.00 -26.46
CA ASP A 662 -9.05 -5.03 -25.38
C ASP A 662 -8.77 -3.59 -25.86
N PHE A 663 -9.22 -2.59 -25.09
CA PHE A 663 -9.06 -1.18 -25.40
C PHE A 663 -8.38 -0.42 -24.25
N VAL A 664 -7.27 0.26 -24.55
CA VAL A 664 -6.55 1.11 -23.59
C VAL A 664 -7.20 2.49 -23.52
N LYS A 665 -7.88 2.78 -22.41
CA LYS A 665 -8.75 3.96 -22.25
C LYS A 665 -8.06 5.23 -21.77
N ASP A 666 -6.82 5.13 -21.34
CA ASP A 666 -6.04 6.21 -20.73
C ASP A 666 -4.82 6.60 -21.55
N CYS A 667 -4.82 6.28 -22.85
CA CYS A 667 -3.95 6.98 -23.79
C CYS A 667 -4.43 8.42 -23.94
N TRP A 668 -3.48 9.36 -23.96
CA TRP A 668 -3.75 10.76 -24.22
C TRP A 668 -3.87 11.06 -25.72
N GLY A 669 -4.75 11.99 -26.05
CA GLY A 669 -4.79 12.61 -27.38
C GLY A 669 -5.89 12.10 -28.29
N SER A 670 -5.96 12.74 -29.46
CA SER A 670 -6.84 12.40 -30.58
C SER A 670 -6.16 12.77 -31.89
N CYS A 671 -6.75 12.37 -33.02
CA CYS A 671 -6.26 12.73 -34.35
C CYS A 671 -6.09 14.25 -34.59
N CYS A 672 -6.64 15.13 -33.74
CA CYS A 672 -6.61 16.58 -33.91
C CYS A 672 -5.94 17.36 -32.78
N HIS A 673 -5.48 16.71 -31.70
CA HIS A 673 -4.96 17.40 -30.52
C HIS A 673 -3.46 17.16 -30.35
N THR A 674 -2.70 18.25 -30.29
CA THR A 674 -1.24 18.23 -30.05
C THR A 674 -0.98 18.48 -28.56
N VAL A 675 -0.08 17.70 -27.97
CA VAL A 675 0.23 17.81 -26.54
C VAL A 675 0.94 19.12 -26.24
N LYS A 676 0.48 19.82 -25.19
CA LYS A 676 1.02 21.13 -24.79
C LYS A 676 1.68 21.10 -23.42
N ASP A 677 1.13 20.31 -22.50
CA ASP A 677 1.54 20.29 -21.11
C ASP A 677 2.42 19.08 -20.78
N VAL A 678 3.49 19.32 -20.02
CA VAL A 678 4.39 18.28 -19.51
C VAL A 678 3.64 17.24 -18.67
N LYS A 679 2.58 17.65 -17.98
CA LYS A 679 1.77 16.75 -17.15
C LYS A 679 1.21 15.59 -17.97
N ASP A 680 0.75 15.84 -19.19
CA ASP A 680 0.06 14.87 -20.02
C ASP A 680 0.97 13.68 -20.40
N VAL A 681 2.19 13.97 -20.84
CA VAL A 681 3.20 12.94 -21.20
C VAL A 681 3.75 12.20 -19.97
N LEU A 682 3.66 12.79 -18.78
CA LEU A 682 4.14 12.17 -17.54
C LEU A 682 3.07 11.33 -16.84
N SER A 683 1.78 11.66 -16.98
CA SER A 683 0.68 10.99 -16.27
C SER A 683 -0.07 9.94 -17.08
N THR A 684 0.05 9.92 -18.41
CA THR A 684 -0.65 8.96 -19.28
C THR A 684 0.27 7.83 -19.73
N ARG A 685 -0.28 6.62 -19.88
CA ARG A 685 0.52 5.43 -20.22
C ARG A 685 0.91 5.38 -21.70
N CYS A 686 0.20 6.12 -22.54
CA CYS A 686 0.44 6.26 -23.96
C CYS A 686 -0.13 7.59 -24.42
N GLY A 687 0.26 8.04 -25.60
CA GLY A 687 -0.43 9.11 -26.29
C GLY A 687 0.17 9.39 -27.65
N HIS A 688 -0.32 10.45 -28.30
CA HIS A 688 0.07 10.80 -29.66
C HIS A 688 0.10 12.31 -29.93
N ARG A 689 0.68 12.66 -31.07
CA ARG A 689 1.09 14.00 -31.47
C ARG A 689 2.01 14.65 -30.45
N LEU A 690 3.07 13.92 -30.08
CA LEU A 690 4.21 14.49 -29.39
C LEU A 690 4.86 15.53 -30.29
N ASP A 691 4.69 16.80 -29.93
CA ASP A 691 5.28 17.91 -30.68
C ASP A 691 6.78 18.00 -30.38
N TYR A 692 7.60 17.53 -31.32
CA TYR A 692 9.06 17.60 -31.22
C TYR A 692 9.60 19.04 -31.22
N LEU A 693 8.80 20.05 -31.55
CA LEU A 693 9.17 21.46 -31.42
C LEU A 693 8.93 22.01 -30.00
N ASN A 694 8.13 21.32 -29.20
CA ASN A 694 7.89 21.66 -27.79
C ASN A 694 8.96 20.99 -26.92
N GLU A 695 10.18 21.55 -26.95
CA GLU A 695 11.34 21.01 -26.22
C GLU A 695 11.02 20.66 -24.75
N PRO A 696 10.35 21.52 -23.94
CA PRO A 696 10.04 21.18 -22.55
C PRO A 696 9.26 19.88 -22.37
N VAL A 697 8.30 19.59 -23.25
CA VAL A 697 7.45 18.38 -23.18
C VAL A 697 8.24 17.15 -23.60
N VAL A 698 8.96 17.25 -24.71
CA VAL A 698 9.80 16.18 -25.27
C VAL A 698 10.90 15.80 -24.29
N ASP A 699 11.60 16.79 -23.74
CA ASP A 699 12.67 16.60 -22.76
C ASP A 699 12.15 15.93 -21.49
N ALA A 700 11.01 16.40 -20.96
CA ALA A 700 10.44 15.82 -19.75
C ALA A 700 10.06 14.35 -19.96
N TYR A 701 9.45 14.03 -21.10
CA TYR A 701 9.09 12.67 -21.46
C TYR A 701 10.32 11.77 -21.59
N TYR A 702 11.31 12.16 -22.40
CA TYR A 702 12.49 11.31 -22.60
C TYR A 702 13.41 11.25 -21.36
N LYS A 703 13.42 12.27 -20.49
CA LYS A 703 14.10 12.18 -19.17
C LYS A 703 13.42 11.16 -18.26
N LYS A 704 12.08 11.06 -18.28
CA LYS A 704 11.35 9.99 -17.59
C LYS A 704 11.75 8.62 -18.15
N LEU A 705 11.82 8.48 -19.48
CA LEU A 705 12.22 7.23 -20.13
C LEU A 705 13.66 6.82 -19.80
N ASP A 706 14.61 7.77 -19.79
CA ASP A 706 16.01 7.52 -19.39
C ASP A 706 16.11 7.07 -17.92
N ALA A 707 15.36 7.72 -17.02
CA ALA A 707 15.31 7.33 -15.62
C ALA A 707 14.73 5.91 -15.45
N GLN A 708 13.72 5.56 -16.23
CA GLN A 708 13.15 4.23 -16.28
C GLN A 708 14.13 3.18 -16.83
N ALA A 709 14.88 3.51 -17.87
CA ALA A 709 15.90 2.63 -18.43
C ALA A 709 17.05 2.39 -17.45
N ALA A 710 17.41 3.39 -16.64
CA ALA A 710 18.41 3.24 -15.60
C ALA A 710 17.99 2.20 -14.54
N MET A 711 16.69 2.11 -14.22
CA MET A 711 16.16 1.09 -13.30
C MET A 711 16.26 -0.35 -13.85
N LEU A 712 16.33 -0.53 -15.17
CA LEU A 712 16.49 -1.86 -15.80
C LEU A 712 17.96 -2.32 -15.83
N ARG A 713 18.90 -1.37 -15.71
CA ARG A 713 20.36 -1.62 -15.73
C ARG A 713 20.95 -1.76 -14.32
N ALA A 714 20.29 -1.18 -13.33
CA ALA A 714 20.59 -1.32 -11.90
C ALA A 714 20.10 -2.68 -11.39
#